data_AF-A0A0D6QR34-F1
#
_entry.id   AF-A0A0D6QR34-F1
#
_cell.length_a   1.000
_cell.length_b   1.000
_cell.length_c   1.000
_cell.angle_alpha   90.00
_cell.angle_beta   90.00
_cell.angle_gamma   90.00
#
_symmetry.space_group_name_H-M   'P 1'
#
loop_
_entity.id
_entity.type
_entity.pdbx_description
1 polymer ?
#
loop_
_entity_poly.entity_id
_entity_poly.type
_entity_poly.pdbx_seq_one_letter_code
_entity_poly.pdbx_strand_id
1 'polypeptide(L)'
;MALPSNHWLLRKRRASRGSVFTPAVNISAVSLMQALTALSQQVICCEKPRVCQRRNAASITRKVKVLSILFEEIRELGIPLPLSALKCFRDLYFILQRTKYLLEDCGVDGSRVWLVVQTEEISRQFHVLTHDMASALDVIPFSLLDATDEFREQVELLHNQAKRSKVFVDKNEEQLCRDVIAVLDEFENEVIPEESRLRRILERLNFENAMDCRREIELLEDEMRTQNELGSEQNVSIINGLIGFMRYCKCVLFGVTEMDADSQFHPSNKSQSFTTDSEDAPVIPDDFNCPISLDLMREPVIVSTGQTYDLASITRWIKEGHSTCPKSGQKLLHTNLTPNFALKSLIIQYCAEHNIPFEESEKKKKNSLLESVTSTKAALEAAKMTAAFLVENLRTGSFEVKKQVAYELRVFAKCGMDNRACIAEAGAIPLLIPLLSSEDPKAQENAVTALLNLSIYESNKHRIVESGALWPIISVLKSGHIMEARENAAASLFSLSSIHEYKKLIGETWEAIPALVDLLRDGTARGKRDAANALFSLLVFPGTDSQVVAAGAVPLLVKLLTDERPGIADDAITVLAALARKLEGLNVLCENPPIPQFVGLLRSGSSSPKCKENSAAILLALCCNGGDEIVNRLVRLPSLISSLYTLTTSGTQRAKSKANSLLRILQTWEPSRTVQNILSSEAENRVTSMR
;
A
#
# COMPACT_ATOMS: atom_id res chain seq x y z
N MET A 1 -26.97 -5.59 -19.97
CA MET A 1 -26.81 -6.88 -19.25
C MET A 1 -27.66 -6.82 -17.99
N ALA A 2 -28.60 -7.75 -17.80
CA ALA A 2 -29.42 -7.79 -16.60
C ALA A 2 -28.55 -8.26 -15.40
N LEU A 3 -28.40 -7.42 -14.38
CA LEU A 3 -27.68 -7.75 -13.15
C LEU A 3 -28.48 -8.80 -12.35
N PRO A 4 -27.85 -9.89 -11.86
CA PRO A 4 -28.54 -10.88 -11.06
C PRO A 4 -28.87 -10.32 -9.67
N SER A 5 -30.13 -10.47 -9.30
CA SER A 5 -30.67 -10.22 -7.98
C SER A 5 -30.23 -11.35 -7.06
N ASN A 6 -29.31 -11.10 -6.12
CA ASN A 6 -29.25 -11.78 -4.82
C ASN A 6 -28.19 -11.18 -3.86
N HIS A 7 -28.63 -10.94 -2.62
CA HIS A 7 -27.91 -10.69 -1.38
C HIS A 7 -27.05 -9.41 -1.20
N TRP A 8 -27.76 -8.42 -0.63
CA TRP A 8 -27.36 -7.24 0.13
C TRP A 8 -26.09 -7.37 1.01
N LEU A 9 -25.10 -6.53 0.71
CA LEU A 9 -24.13 -5.99 1.68
C LEU A 9 -24.00 -4.49 1.44
N LEU A 10 -24.88 -3.70 2.05
CA LEU A 10 -24.62 -2.28 2.31
C LEU A 10 -23.25 -2.17 2.99
N ARG A 11 -22.44 -1.18 2.59
CA ARG A 11 -21.11 -0.84 3.15
C ARG A 11 -21.01 -1.18 4.64
N LYS A 12 -20.31 -2.26 5.00
CA LYS A 12 -19.88 -2.52 6.39
C LYS A 12 -18.89 -1.48 6.93
N ARG A 13 -18.39 -0.55 6.10
CA ARG A 13 -17.36 0.43 6.48
C ARG A 13 -17.86 1.69 7.22
N ARG A 14 -19.02 2.26 6.90
CA ARG A 14 -19.52 3.43 7.68
C ARG A 14 -20.13 3.06 9.03
N ALA A 15 -20.61 1.82 9.13
CA ALA A 15 -20.93 1.15 10.39
C ALA A 15 -19.72 1.01 11.36
N SER A 16 -18.47 1.17 10.90
CA SER A 16 -17.29 1.06 11.76
C SER A 16 -16.67 2.40 12.19
N ARG A 17 -17.14 3.54 11.67
CA ARG A 17 -16.69 4.88 12.12
C ARG A 17 -17.68 5.58 13.05
N GLY A 18 -18.96 5.24 12.97
CA GLY A 18 -19.90 5.47 14.05
C GLY A 18 -20.34 4.11 14.54
N SER A 19 -20.09 3.81 15.82
CA SER A 19 -20.61 2.65 16.53
C SER A 19 -21.97 2.23 15.94
N VAL A 20 -22.08 1.01 15.41
CA VAL A 20 -23.39 0.39 15.23
C VAL A 20 -23.97 0.30 16.63
N PHE A 21 -24.72 1.32 17.02
CA PHE A 21 -25.58 1.26 18.16
C PHE A 21 -26.70 0.30 17.73
N THR A 22 -26.44 -1.01 17.79
CA THR A 22 -27.53 -1.97 17.87
C THR A 22 -28.20 -1.66 19.19
N PRO A 23 -29.46 -1.20 19.21
CA PRO A 23 -30.15 -1.06 20.47
C PRO A 23 -30.09 -2.43 21.17
N ALA A 24 -29.46 -2.48 22.34
CA ALA A 24 -29.38 -3.68 23.16
C ALA A 24 -30.78 -4.30 23.28
N VAL A 25 -30.87 -5.63 23.42
CA VAL A 25 -32.17 -6.34 23.48
C VAL A 25 -33.09 -5.81 24.60
N ASN A 26 -32.54 -5.05 25.57
CA ASN A 26 -33.23 -4.42 26.69
C ASN A 26 -33.21 -2.86 26.66
N ILE A 27 -33.39 -2.23 25.51
CA ILE A 27 -33.57 -0.76 25.47
C ILE A 27 -34.97 -0.40 25.99
N SER A 28 -35.04 0.54 26.93
CA SER A 28 -36.31 1.06 27.44
C SER A 28 -37.11 1.72 26.30
N ALA A 29 -38.45 1.66 26.34
CA ALA A 29 -39.32 2.29 25.35
C ALA A 29 -38.93 3.77 25.09
N VAL A 30 -38.62 4.51 26.16
CA VAL A 30 -38.20 5.92 26.11
C VAL A 30 -36.88 6.08 25.35
N SER A 31 -35.88 5.23 25.63
CA SER A 31 -34.58 5.27 24.96
C SER A 31 -34.66 4.88 23.48
N LEU A 32 -35.56 3.95 23.11
CA LEU A 32 -35.78 3.59 21.71
C LEU A 32 -36.41 4.75 20.93
N MET A 33 -37.41 5.41 21.50
CA MET A 33 -38.05 6.57 20.88
C MET A 33 -37.07 7.74 20.73
N GLN A 34 -36.23 8.01 21.74
CA GLN A 34 -35.15 9.00 21.64
C GLN A 34 -34.17 8.67 20.50
N ALA A 35 -33.77 7.40 20.37
CA ALA A 35 -32.88 6.96 19.31
C ALA A 35 -33.54 7.10 17.91
N LEU A 36 -34.83 6.80 17.79
CA LEU A 36 -35.60 6.98 16.55
C LEU A 36 -35.76 8.45 16.16
N THR A 37 -36.08 9.34 17.10
CA THR A 37 -36.15 10.78 16.85
C THR A 37 -34.78 11.31 16.41
N ALA A 38 -33.71 10.97 17.14
CA ALA A 38 -32.35 11.41 16.80
C ALA A 38 -31.91 10.90 15.42
N LEU A 39 -32.19 9.63 15.10
CA LEU A 39 -31.85 9.05 13.80
C LEU A 39 -32.67 9.67 12.67
N SER A 40 -33.95 9.95 12.90
CA SER A 40 -34.81 10.66 11.94
C SER A 40 -34.29 12.06 11.65
N GLN A 41 -33.88 12.81 12.68
CA GLN A 41 -33.24 14.11 12.51
C GLN A 41 -31.92 14.01 11.72
N GLN A 42 -31.09 13.00 11.98
CA GLN A 42 -29.87 12.77 11.20
C GLN A 42 -30.18 12.51 9.72
N VAL A 43 -31.21 11.70 9.41
CA VAL A 43 -31.66 11.44 8.04
C VAL A 43 -32.21 12.70 7.37
N ILE A 44 -32.93 13.55 8.11
CA ILE A 44 -33.48 14.82 7.60
C ILE A 44 -32.38 15.84 7.30
N CYS A 45 -31.35 15.87 8.15
CA CYS A 45 -30.19 16.76 8.01
C CYS A 45 -29.11 16.21 7.05
N CYS A 46 -29.27 14.99 6.51
CA CYS A 46 -28.33 14.46 5.52
C CYS A 46 -28.23 15.39 4.31
N GLU A 47 -27.00 15.55 3.80
CA GLU A 47 -26.76 16.35 2.61
C GLU A 47 -27.50 15.78 1.41
N LYS A 48 -28.02 16.66 0.56
CA LYS A 48 -28.77 16.25 -0.63
C LYS A 48 -27.80 15.75 -1.71
N PRO A 49 -28.15 14.67 -2.43
CA PRO A 49 -27.35 14.20 -3.56
C PRO A 49 -27.13 15.29 -4.60
N ARG A 50 -25.87 15.47 -5.03
CA ARG A 50 -25.47 16.55 -5.94
C ARG A 50 -25.87 16.28 -7.38
N VAL A 51 -25.81 15.04 -7.86
CA VAL A 51 -25.98 14.73 -9.29
C VAL A 51 -27.23 13.89 -9.53
N CYS A 52 -27.30 12.68 -8.97
CA CYS A 52 -28.40 11.73 -9.21
C CYS A 52 -29.27 11.51 -7.96
N GLN A 53 -30.42 10.85 -8.11
CA GLN A 53 -31.30 10.38 -7.03
C GLN A 53 -31.98 11.47 -6.18
N ARG A 54 -31.95 12.74 -6.63
CA ARG A 54 -32.51 13.88 -5.87
C ARG A 54 -33.98 13.69 -5.50
N ARG A 55 -34.79 13.15 -6.42
CA ARG A 55 -36.23 12.93 -6.18
C ARG A 55 -36.47 11.79 -5.20
N ASN A 56 -35.72 10.69 -5.30
CA ASN A 56 -35.83 9.54 -4.41
C ASN A 56 -35.40 9.91 -2.98
N ALA A 57 -34.27 10.60 -2.84
CA ALA A 57 -33.81 11.16 -1.59
C ALA A 57 -34.83 12.13 -0.98
N ALA A 58 -35.32 13.11 -1.74
CA ALA A 58 -36.34 14.05 -1.24
C ALA A 58 -37.65 13.34 -0.84
N SER A 59 -38.05 12.31 -1.59
CA SER A 59 -39.26 11.53 -1.32
C SER A 59 -39.17 10.75 -0.02
N ILE A 60 -38.04 10.08 0.26
CA ILE A 60 -37.84 9.33 1.50
C ILE A 60 -37.61 10.27 2.69
N THR A 61 -36.85 11.36 2.52
CA THR A 61 -36.62 12.36 3.58
C THR A 61 -37.93 13.02 4.03
N ARG A 62 -38.85 13.33 3.11
CA ARG A 62 -40.18 13.86 3.47
C ARG A 62 -40.98 12.85 4.30
N LYS A 63 -40.92 11.56 3.97
CA LYS A 63 -41.60 10.50 4.72
C LYS A 63 -41.00 10.35 6.13
N VAL A 64 -39.68 10.38 6.24
CA VAL A 64 -38.99 10.35 7.54
C VAL A 64 -39.29 11.59 8.38
N LYS A 65 -39.51 12.76 7.77
CA LYS A 65 -39.96 13.96 8.50
C LYS A 65 -41.32 13.76 9.17
N VAL A 66 -42.27 13.10 8.50
CA VAL A 66 -43.57 12.75 9.09
C VAL A 66 -43.36 11.77 10.25
N LEU A 67 -42.56 10.71 10.06
CA LEU A 67 -42.23 9.77 11.14
C LEU A 67 -41.57 10.44 12.35
N SER A 68 -40.70 11.43 12.13
CA SER A 68 -40.04 12.16 13.22
C SER A 68 -41.04 12.86 14.13
N ILE A 69 -42.08 13.49 13.56
CA ILE A 69 -43.13 14.15 14.32
C ILE A 69 -43.92 13.11 15.12
N LEU A 70 -44.29 12.00 14.48
CA LEU A 70 -44.99 10.89 15.14
C LEU A 70 -44.19 10.30 16.30
N PHE A 71 -42.87 10.17 16.17
CA PHE A 71 -42.02 9.66 17.26
C PHE A 71 -41.92 10.63 18.44
N GLU A 72 -41.99 11.93 18.19
CA GLU A 72 -42.01 12.96 19.24
C GLU A 72 -43.35 12.94 20.00
N GLU A 73 -44.47 12.84 19.31
CA GLU A 73 -45.81 12.73 19.93
C GLU A 73 -45.91 11.49 20.83
N ILE A 74 -45.49 10.32 20.35
CA ILE A 74 -45.51 9.08 21.15
C ILE A 74 -44.60 9.19 22.37
N ARG A 75 -43.47 9.90 22.25
CA ARG A 75 -42.55 10.14 23.38
C ARG A 75 -43.19 11.06 24.42
N GLU A 76 -43.93 12.08 24.01
CA GLU A 76 -44.61 13.01 24.91
C GLU A 76 -45.79 12.38 25.66
N LEU A 77 -46.47 11.41 25.05
CA LEU A 77 -47.56 10.67 25.70
C LEU A 77 -47.10 9.84 26.92
N GLY A 78 -45.83 9.41 26.96
CA GLY A 78 -45.25 8.70 28.13
C GLY A 78 -45.87 7.34 28.45
N ILE A 79 -46.67 6.76 27.54
CA ILE A 79 -47.39 5.50 27.73
C ILE A 79 -46.44 4.29 27.60
N PRO A 80 -46.55 3.25 28.45
CA PRO A 80 -45.80 2.01 28.26
C PRO A 80 -46.19 1.33 26.94
N LEU A 81 -45.24 1.27 26.00
CA LEU A 81 -45.45 0.69 24.68
C LEU A 81 -45.64 -0.85 24.75
N PRO A 82 -46.65 -1.42 24.06
CA PRO A 82 -46.81 -2.86 23.99
C PRO A 82 -45.66 -3.52 23.22
N LEU A 83 -45.37 -4.79 23.53
CA LEU A 83 -44.26 -5.54 22.91
C LEU A 83 -44.36 -5.59 21.37
N SER A 84 -45.58 -5.64 20.83
CA SER A 84 -45.84 -5.58 19.39
C SER A 84 -45.43 -4.23 18.79
N ALA A 85 -45.73 -3.11 19.43
CA ALA A 85 -45.30 -1.79 18.98
C ALA A 85 -43.77 -1.62 19.08
N LEU A 86 -43.14 -2.11 20.16
CA LEU A 86 -41.68 -2.08 20.33
C LEU A 86 -40.95 -2.82 19.20
N LYS A 87 -41.49 -3.95 18.75
CA LYS A 87 -40.93 -4.69 17.61
C LYS A 87 -41.01 -3.87 16.32
N CYS A 88 -42.16 -3.25 16.02
CA CYS A 88 -42.32 -2.38 14.85
C CYS A 88 -41.36 -1.17 14.88
N PHE A 89 -41.23 -0.51 16.03
CA PHE A 89 -40.30 0.61 16.20
C PHE A 89 -38.84 0.21 16.05
N ARG A 90 -38.47 -0.99 16.51
CA ARG A 90 -37.13 -1.54 16.26
C ARG A 90 -36.88 -1.82 14.78
N ASP A 91 -37.89 -2.32 14.06
CA ASP A 91 -37.77 -2.56 12.62
C ASP A 91 -37.67 -1.22 11.86
N LEU A 92 -38.44 -0.20 12.25
CA LEU A 92 -38.30 1.17 11.75
C LEU A 92 -36.92 1.75 12.04
N TYR A 93 -36.31 1.48 13.20
CA TYR A 93 -34.94 1.92 13.50
C TYR A 93 -33.93 1.38 12.49
N PHE A 94 -34.01 0.08 12.17
CA PHE A 94 -33.13 -0.52 11.14
C PHE A 94 -33.38 0.07 9.75
N ILE A 95 -34.64 0.32 9.39
CA ILE A 95 -35.00 0.93 8.10
C ILE A 95 -34.43 2.36 8.01
N LEU A 96 -34.56 3.16 9.07
CA LEU A 96 -33.99 4.52 9.13
C LEU A 96 -32.47 4.49 9.09
N GLN A 97 -31.83 3.51 9.74
CA GLN A 97 -30.38 3.37 9.71
C GLN A 97 -29.88 3.03 8.31
N ARG A 98 -30.55 2.10 7.62
CA ARG A 98 -30.26 1.78 6.20
C ARG A 98 -30.52 2.97 5.29
N THR A 99 -31.58 3.73 5.54
CA THR A 99 -31.90 4.96 4.80
C THR A 99 -30.82 6.01 4.97
N LYS A 100 -30.30 6.21 6.19
CA LYS A 100 -29.19 7.11 6.47
C LYS A 100 -27.95 6.72 5.65
N TYR A 101 -27.52 5.46 5.72
CA TYR A 101 -26.35 5.01 4.95
C TYR A 101 -26.52 5.19 3.45
N LEU A 102 -27.71 4.87 2.91
CA LEU A 102 -27.98 5.07 1.48
C LEU A 102 -27.90 6.55 1.07
N LEU A 103 -28.37 7.47 1.91
CA LEU A 103 -28.28 8.91 1.67
C LEU A 103 -26.84 9.41 1.78
N GLU A 104 -26.08 8.96 2.78
CA GLU A 104 -24.66 9.29 2.93
C GLU A 104 -23.82 8.77 1.75
N ASP A 105 -24.19 7.61 1.19
CA ASP A 105 -23.52 7.03 0.02
C ASP A 105 -23.81 7.82 -1.27
N CYS A 106 -25.01 8.39 -1.39
CA CYS A 106 -25.38 9.33 -2.45
C CYS A 106 -24.88 10.77 -2.21
N GLY A 107 -24.24 11.02 -1.07
CA GLY A 107 -23.77 12.32 -0.62
C GLY A 107 -22.49 12.79 -1.33
N VAL A 108 -21.87 13.84 -0.79
CA VAL A 108 -20.72 14.54 -1.40
C VAL A 108 -19.44 13.70 -1.42
N ASP A 109 -19.32 12.75 -0.50
CA ASP A 109 -18.11 11.93 -0.33
C ASP A 109 -18.01 10.74 -1.30
N GLY A 110 -19.02 10.53 -2.15
CA GLY A 110 -19.08 9.42 -3.10
C GLY A 110 -18.65 9.80 -4.52
N SER A 111 -18.17 8.83 -5.30
CA SER A 111 -17.92 9.00 -6.73
C SER A 111 -19.22 9.31 -7.47
N ARG A 112 -19.26 10.43 -8.19
CA ARG A 112 -20.43 10.86 -8.98
C ARG A 112 -20.66 9.95 -10.17
N VAL A 113 -19.59 9.55 -10.84
CA VAL A 113 -19.66 8.69 -12.03
C VAL A 113 -20.14 7.30 -11.66
N TRP A 114 -19.64 6.75 -10.55
CA TRP A 114 -20.09 5.45 -10.04
C TRP A 114 -21.57 5.47 -9.65
N LEU A 115 -22.03 6.52 -8.97
CA LEU A 115 -23.44 6.69 -8.62
C LEU A 115 -24.36 6.70 -9.85
N VAL A 116 -23.92 7.32 -10.95
CA VAL A 116 -24.68 7.36 -12.21
C VAL A 116 -24.80 5.96 -12.83
N VAL A 117 -23.70 5.20 -12.85
CA VAL A 117 -23.73 3.81 -13.35
C VAL A 117 -24.64 2.93 -12.50
N GLN A 118 -24.73 3.21 -11.20
CA GLN A 118 -25.60 2.48 -10.26
C GLN A 118 -27.03 3.05 -10.13
N THR A 119 -27.45 4.00 -10.98
CA THR A 119 -28.73 4.72 -10.84
C THR A 119 -29.94 3.79 -10.65
N GLU A 120 -30.06 2.75 -11.49
CA GLU A 120 -31.20 1.82 -11.44
C GLU A 120 -31.23 1.02 -10.13
N GLU A 121 -30.07 0.49 -9.72
CA GLU A 121 -29.95 -0.30 -8.50
C GLU A 121 -30.21 0.57 -7.26
N ILE A 122 -29.65 1.78 -7.19
CA ILE A 122 -29.89 2.70 -6.08
C ILE A 122 -31.38 3.11 -6.00
N SER A 123 -32.02 3.37 -7.14
CA SER A 123 -33.47 3.64 -7.19
C SER A 123 -34.30 2.46 -6.68
N ARG A 124 -33.89 1.23 -7.00
CA ARG A 124 -34.51 0.01 -6.46
C ARG A 124 -34.33 -0.09 -4.95
N GLN A 125 -33.16 0.28 -4.41
CA GLN A 125 -32.91 0.29 -2.97
C GLN A 125 -33.78 1.32 -2.23
N PHE A 126 -33.94 2.53 -2.75
CA PHE A 126 -34.89 3.51 -2.19
C PHE A 126 -36.33 2.99 -2.20
N HIS A 127 -36.74 2.31 -3.28
CA HIS A 127 -38.06 1.69 -3.36
C HIS A 127 -38.25 0.58 -2.32
N VAL A 128 -37.28 -0.32 -2.17
CA VAL A 128 -37.30 -1.38 -1.14
C VAL A 128 -37.41 -0.77 0.26
N LEU A 129 -36.61 0.24 0.60
CA LEU A 129 -36.70 0.91 1.91
C LEU A 129 -38.05 1.60 2.12
N THR A 130 -38.62 2.19 1.07
CA THR A 130 -39.96 2.79 1.14
C THR A 130 -41.05 1.74 1.37
N HIS A 131 -40.91 0.56 0.74
CA HIS A 131 -41.83 -0.55 0.94
C HIS A 131 -41.66 -1.21 2.31
N ASP A 132 -40.43 -1.45 2.76
CA ASP A 132 -40.11 -1.97 4.10
C ASP A 132 -40.74 -1.06 5.18
N MET A 133 -40.67 0.26 4.98
CA MET A 133 -41.33 1.24 5.85
C MET A 133 -42.86 1.09 5.82
N ALA A 134 -43.48 0.89 4.65
CA ALA A 134 -44.91 0.64 4.56
C ALA A 134 -45.31 -0.62 5.34
N SER A 135 -44.57 -1.71 5.17
CA SER A 135 -44.79 -2.97 5.89
C SER A 135 -44.64 -2.81 7.40
N ALA A 136 -43.69 -2.00 7.88
CA ALA A 136 -43.53 -1.73 9.31
C ALA A 136 -44.68 -0.89 9.89
N LEU A 137 -45.27 0.02 9.09
CA LEU A 137 -46.40 0.83 9.51
C LEU A 137 -47.73 0.05 9.56
N ASP A 138 -47.92 -0.94 8.67
CA ASP A 138 -49.14 -1.76 8.58
C ASP A 138 -49.36 -2.63 9.84
N VAL A 139 -48.28 -2.96 10.56
CA VAL A 139 -48.29 -3.85 11.73
C VAL A 139 -48.40 -3.06 13.05
N ILE A 140 -48.49 -1.73 13.01
CA ILE A 140 -48.59 -0.91 14.22
C ILE A 140 -49.95 -1.15 14.91
N PRO A 141 -49.98 -1.57 16.19
CA PRO A 141 -51.22 -1.86 16.89
C PRO A 141 -51.88 -0.56 17.40
N PHE A 142 -52.54 0.21 16.53
CA PHE A 142 -53.17 1.49 16.89
C PHE A 142 -54.23 1.38 17.99
N SER A 143 -54.91 0.23 18.09
CA SER A 143 -55.88 -0.05 19.15
C SER A 143 -55.27 -0.15 20.55
N LEU A 144 -53.96 -0.36 20.64
CA LEU A 144 -53.22 -0.51 21.90
C LEU A 144 -52.38 0.72 22.28
N LEU A 145 -52.33 1.73 21.41
CA LEU A 145 -51.45 2.90 21.54
C LEU A 145 -52.16 4.16 22.07
N ASP A 146 -53.46 4.08 22.40
CA ASP A 146 -54.31 5.20 22.84
C ASP A 146 -54.11 6.47 21.99
N ALA A 147 -53.91 6.26 20.69
CA ALA A 147 -53.50 7.29 19.75
C ALA A 147 -54.69 8.13 19.28
N THR A 148 -54.47 9.44 19.10
CA THR A 148 -55.47 10.36 18.57
C THR A 148 -55.90 9.97 17.15
N ASP A 149 -57.12 10.36 16.75
CA ASP A 149 -57.59 10.11 15.38
C ASP A 149 -56.70 10.81 14.34
N GLU A 150 -56.16 11.98 14.68
CA GLU A 150 -55.15 12.69 13.86
C GLU A 150 -53.88 11.86 13.65
N PHE A 151 -53.36 11.21 14.70
CA PHE A 151 -52.20 10.33 14.60
C PHE A 151 -52.48 9.14 13.69
N ARG A 152 -53.65 8.52 13.83
CA ARG A 152 -54.07 7.39 12.99
C ARG A 152 -54.14 7.79 11.51
N GLU A 153 -54.79 8.92 11.21
CA GLU A 153 -54.89 9.44 9.85
C GLU A 153 -53.53 9.74 9.24
N GLN A 154 -52.59 10.34 9.98
CA GLN A 154 -51.25 10.63 9.48
C GLN A 154 -50.46 9.36 9.15
N VAL A 155 -50.55 8.33 9.99
CA VAL A 155 -49.86 7.06 9.74
C VAL A 155 -50.51 6.30 8.57
N GLU A 156 -51.84 6.29 8.48
CA GLU A 156 -52.54 5.68 7.33
C GLU A 156 -52.23 6.38 6.02
N LEU A 157 -52.16 7.71 6.02
CA LEU A 157 -51.74 8.50 4.86
C LEU A 157 -50.31 8.16 4.46
N LEU A 158 -49.38 8.10 5.40
CA LEU A 158 -47.99 7.76 5.14
C LEU A 158 -47.83 6.33 4.62
N HIS A 159 -48.54 5.38 5.22
CA HIS A 159 -48.60 3.98 4.79
C HIS A 159 -49.12 3.88 3.35
N ASN A 160 -50.24 4.53 3.03
CA ASN A 160 -50.81 4.52 1.69
C ASN A 160 -49.88 5.17 0.65
N GLN A 161 -49.21 6.27 1.01
CA GLN A 161 -48.21 6.91 0.14
C GLN A 161 -46.99 6.02 -0.10
N ALA A 162 -46.49 5.33 0.92
CA ALA A 162 -45.35 4.44 0.83
C ALA A 162 -45.69 3.17 0.02
N LYS A 163 -46.85 2.56 0.26
CA LYS A 163 -47.34 1.35 -0.41
C LYS A 163 -47.61 1.56 -1.91
N ARG A 164 -48.11 2.74 -2.29
CA ARG A 164 -48.37 3.10 -3.70
C ARG A 164 -47.12 3.59 -4.46
N SER A 165 -46.00 3.77 -3.76
CA SER A 165 -44.75 4.26 -4.37
C SER A 165 -44.22 3.23 -5.36
N LYS A 166 -43.92 3.65 -6.59
CA LYS A 166 -43.27 2.80 -7.61
C LYS A 166 -41.78 3.09 -7.66
N VAL A 167 -40.99 2.15 -8.20
CA VAL A 167 -39.59 2.43 -8.56
C VAL A 167 -39.56 3.64 -9.51
N PHE A 168 -38.80 4.65 -9.14
CA PHE A 168 -38.61 5.86 -9.95
C PHE A 168 -37.15 5.97 -10.34
N VAL A 169 -36.90 5.87 -11.64
CA VAL A 169 -35.60 6.15 -12.26
C VAL A 169 -35.80 7.40 -13.12
N ASP A 170 -34.97 8.42 -12.91
CA ASP A 170 -35.06 9.64 -13.72
C ASP A 170 -34.53 9.35 -15.13
N LYS A 171 -35.33 9.65 -16.16
CA LYS A 171 -34.97 9.38 -17.56
C LYS A 171 -33.69 10.11 -17.99
N ASN A 172 -33.41 11.28 -17.41
CA ASN A 172 -32.18 12.00 -17.69
C ASN A 172 -30.98 11.31 -17.05
N GLU A 173 -31.11 10.81 -15.82
CA GLU A 173 -30.06 10.04 -15.13
C GLU A 173 -29.80 8.72 -15.86
N GLU A 174 -30.85 8.04 -16.32
CA GLU A 174 -30.75 6.83 -17.16
C GLU A 174 -30.04 7.12 -18.49
N GLN A 175 -30.37 8.22 -19.16
CA GLN A 175 -29.68 8.62 -20.38
C GLN A 175 -28.21 8.95 -20.12
N LEU A 176 -27.88 9.63 -19.02
CA LEU A 176 -26.49 9.93 -18.66
C LEU A 176 -25.69 8.64 -18.39
N CYS A 177 -26.31 7.66 -17.72
CA CYS A 177 -25.71 6.34 -17.53
C CYS A 177 -25.43 5.64 -18.86
N ARG A 178 -26.40 5.65 -19.80
CA ARG A 178 -26.20 5.13 -21.15
C ARG A 178 -25.09 5.85 -21.90
N ASP A 179 -25.01 7.17 -21.79
CA ASP A 179 -23.97 7.97 -22.45
C ASP A 179 -22.56 7.60 -21.91
N VAL A 180 -22.41 7.39 -20.59
CA VAL A 180 -21.14 6.96 -19.97
C VAL A 180 -20.77 5.54 -20.41
N ILE A 181 -21.72 4.60 -20.38
CA ILE A 181 -21.48 3.20 -20.80
C ILE A 181 -21.12 3.15 -22.29
N ALA A 182 -21.78 3.94 -23.14
CA ALA A 182 -21.46 4.01 -24.57
C ALA A 182 -20.02 4.49 -24.82
N VAL A 183 -19.49 5.40 -24.00
CA VAL A 183 -18.08 5.80 -24.09
C VAL A 183 -17.15 4.65 -23.68
N LEU A 184 -17.51 3.86 -22.66
CA LEU A 184 -16.73 2.67 -22.30
C LEU A 184 -16.73 1.64 -23.44
N ASP A 185 -17.88 1.40 -24.06
CA ASP A 185 -17.99 0.51 -25.21
C ASP A 185 -17.17 1.01 -26.41
N GLU A 186 -17.09 2.33 -26.63
CA GLU A 186 -16.22 2.90 -27.66
C GLU A 186 -14.74 2.66 -27.38
N PHE A 187 -14.30 2.76 -26.12
CA PHE A 187 -12.93 2.38 -25.76
C PHE A 187 -12.69 0.90 -26.06
N GLU A 188 -13.62 0.00 -25.72
CA GLU A 188 -13.48 -1.43 -26.05
C GLU A 188 -13.38 -1.70 -27.56
N ASN A 189 -14.04 -0.87 -28.37
CA ASN A 189 -14.04 -0.96 -29.82
C ASN A 189 -12.98 -0.08 -30.49
N GLU A 190 -12.04 0.48 -29.72
CA GLU A 190 -10.91 1.29 -30.22
C GLU A 190 -11.36 2.54 -31.00
N VAL A 191 -12.54 3.06 -30.68
CA VAL A 191 -13.11 4.28 -31.27
C VAL A 191 -12.77 5.47 -30.37
N ILE A 192 -12.20 6.53 -30.95
CA ILE A 192 -11.89 7.76 -30.22
C ILE A 192 -13.19 8.51 -29.91
N PRO A 193 -13.55 8.74 -28.63
CA PRO A 193 -14.79 9.42 -28.29
C PRO A 193 -14.76 10.91 -28.67
N GLU A 194 -15.89 11.43 -29.15
CA GLU A 194 -16.01 12.84 -29.53
C GLU A 194 -15.90 13.80 -28.34
N GLU A 195 -15.01 14.80 -28.45
CA GLU A 195 -14.71 15.79 -27.39
C GLU A 195 -15.98 16.52 -26.91
N SER A 196 -16.83 16.96 -27.84
CA SER A 196 -18.08 17.67 -27.55
C SER A 196 -19.06 16.84 -26.72
N ARG A 197 -19.09 15.52 -26.90
CA ARG A 197 -19.93 14.60 -26.13
C ARG A 197 -19.36 14.36 -24.74
N LEU A 198 -18.05 14.19 -24.61
CA LEU A 198 -17.38 14.10 -23.31
C LEU A 198 -17.63 15.35 -22.46
N ARG A 199 -17.53 16.54 -23.08
CA ARG A 199 -17.80 17.82 -22.41
C ARG A 199 -19.24 17.89 -21.89
N ARG A 200 -20.22 17.52 -22.71
CA ARG A 200 -21.63 17.44 -22.29
C ARG A 200 -21.87 16.46 -21.14
N ILE A 201 -21.20 15.30 -21.14
CA ILE A 201 -21.29 14.32 -20.05
C ILE A 201 -20.71 14.92 -18.75
N LEU A 202 -19.53 15.51 -18.80
CA LEU A 202 -18.87 16.13 -17.65
C LEU A 202 -19.65 17.32 -17.08
N GLU A 203 -20.21 18.18 -17.94
CA GLU A 203 -21.06 19.29 -17.53
C GLU A 203 -22.30 18.80 -16.77
N ARG A 204 -22.96 17.72 -17.25
CA ARG A 204 -24.10 17.10 -16.57
C ARG A 204 -23.73 16.44 -15.23
N LEU A 205 -22.49 16.01 -15.08
CA LEU A 205 -21.93 15.46 -13.85
C LEU A 205 -21.37 16.56 -12.91
N ASN A 206 -21.40 17.84 -13.34
CA ASN A 206 -20.81 19.00 -12.67
C ASN A 206 -19.28 18.94 -12.49
N PHE A 207 -18.55 18.42 -13.47
CA PHE A 207 -17.07 18.49 -13.51
C PHE A 207 -16.65 19.73 -14.30
N GLU A 208 -16.05 20.72 -13.62
CA GLU A 208 -15.70 22.01 -14.24
C GLU A 208 -14.22 22.14 -14.58
N ASN A 209 -13.36 21.36 -13.92
CA ASN A 209 -11.91 21.48 -14.05
C ASN A 209 -11.17 20.13 -13.85
N ALA A 210 -9.87 20.12 -14.12
CA ALA A 210 -9.02 18.95 -13.98
C ALA A 210 -8.89 18.46 -12.52
N MET A 211 -9.03 19.34 -11.53
CA MET A 211 -8.97 18.98 -10.10
C MET A 211 -10.18 18.17 -9.67
N ASP A 212 -11.37 18.49 -10.19
CA ASP A 212 -12.58 17.71 -9.94
C ASP A 212 -12.46 16.31 -10.53
N CYS A 213 -11.86 16.18 -11.72
CA CYS A 213 -11.58 14.88 -12.33
C CYS A 213 -10.54 14.08 -11.53
N ARG A 214 -9.50 14.73 -11.01
CA ARG A 214 -8.49 14.10 -10.15
C ARG A 214 -9.12 13.54 -8.88
N ARG A 215 -9.93 14.35 -8.20
CA ARG A 215 -10.67 13.94 -6.99
C ARG A 215 -11.61 12.77 -7.28
N GLU A 216 -12.30 12.79 -8.42
CA GLU A 216 -13.15 11.67 -8.83
C GLU A 216 -12.38 10.38 -9.07
N ILE A 217 -11.19 10.45 -9.69
CA ILE A 217 -10.32 9.28 -9.88
C ILE A 217 -9.91 8.70 -8.52
N GLU A 218 -9.55 9.53 -7.55
CA GLU A 218 -9.20 9.08 -6.19
C GLU A 218 -10.40 8.37 -5.51
N LEU A 219 -11.60 8.92 -5.63
CA LEU A 219 -12.83 8.31 -5.12
C LEU A 219 -13.15 6.97 -5.79
N LEU A 220 -12.95 6.88 -7.11
CA LEU A 220 -13.12 5.63 -7.86
C LEU A 220 -12.07 4.59 -7.47
N GLU A 221 -10.81 4.98 -7.25
CA GLU A 221 -9.76 4.08 -6.77
C GLU A 221 -10.06 3.54 -5.35
N ASP A 222 -10.61 4.38 -4.46
CA ASP A 222 -11.09 3.96 -3.14
C ASP A 222 -12.29 3.00 -3.22
N GLU A 223 -13.22 3.25 -4.13
CA GLU A 223 -14.37 2.37 -4.36
C GLU A 223 -13.90 1.03 -4.96
N MET A 224 -12.95 1.04 -5.90
CA MET A 224 -12.37 -0.17 -6.47
C MET A 224 -11.72 -1.05 -5.40
N ARG A 225 -10.95 -0.45 -4.47
CA ARG A 225 -10.38 -1.18 -3.31
C ARG A 225 -11.48 -1.82 -2.47
N THR A 226 -12.56 -1.09 -2.23
CA THR A 226 -13.70 -1.57 -1.45
C THR A 226 -14.43 -2.73 -2.13
N GLN A 227 -14.67 -2.65 -3.45
CA GLN A 227 -15.31 -3.73 -4.21
C GLN A 227 -14.42 -4.97 -4.32
N ASN A 228 -13.10 -4.79 -4.36
CA ASN A 228 -12.14 -5.88 -4.34
C ASN A 228 -12.16 -6.62 -2.99
N GLU A 229 -12.25 -5.91 -1.86
CA GLU A 229 -12.44 -6.52 -0.53
C GLU A 229 -13.76 -7.30 -0.41
N LEU A 230 -14.80 -6.88 -1.15
CA LEU A 230 -16.10 -7.55 -1.20
C LEU A 230 -16.13 -8.74 -2.18
N GLY A 231 -15.07 -8.97 -2.97
CA GLY A 231 -14.99 -10.05 -3.95
C GLY A 231 -15.84 -9.85 -5.21
N SER A 232 -16.25 -8.61 -5.52
CA SER A 232 -17.07 -8.31 -6.71
C SER A 232 -16.20 -7.96 -7.92
N GLU A 233 -15.72 -8.99 -8.64
CA GLU A 233 -14.84 -8.82 -9.80
C GLU A 233 -15.47 -7.97 -10.92
N GLN A 234 -16.79 -8.11 -11.14
CA GLN A 234 -17.51 -7.33 -12.15
C GLN A 234 -17.54 -5.83 -11.82
N ASN A 235 -17.76 -5.46 -10.56
CA ASN A 235 -17.74 -4.05 -10.15
C ASN A 235 -16.34 -3.46 -10.26
N VAL A 236 -15.31 -4.21 -9.85
CA VAL A 236 -13.90 -3.80 -9.99
C VAL A 236 -13.56 -3.52 -11.45
N SER A 237 -14.00 -4.40 -12.36
CA SER A 237 -13.82 -4.26 -13.81
C SER A 237 -14.46 -2.97 -14.36
N ILE A 238 -15.73 -2.71 -14.02
CA ILE A 238 -16.43 -1.49 -14.46
C ILE A 238 -15.74 -0.24 -13.90
N ILE A 239 -15.41 -0.23 -12.61
CA ILE A 239 -14.75 0.92 -11.96
C ILE A 239 -13.39 1.19 -12.62
N ASN A 240 -12.63 0.16 -12.98
CA ASN A 240 -11.37 0.35 -13.69
C ASN A 240 -11.57 1.03 -15.06
N GLY A 241 -12.62 0.64 -15.81
CA GLY A 241 -13.03 1.34 -17.03
C GLY A 241 -13.39 2.81 -16.78
N LEU A 242 -14.12 3.10 -15.70
CA LEU A 242 -14.48 4.48 -15.31
C LEU A 242 -13.26 5.32 -14.93
N ILE A 243 -12.25 4.73 -14.28
CA ILE A 243 -10.98 5.40 -13.99
C ILE A 243 -10.28 5.78 -15.30
N GLY A 244 -10.24 4.84 -16.27
CA GLY A 244 -9.72 5.10 -17.61
C GLY A 244 -10.47 6.24 -18.31
N PHE A 245 -11.80 6.21 -18.31
CA PHE A 245 -12.66 7.26 -18.83
C PHE A 245 -12.38 8.64 -18.21
N MET A 246 -12.36 8.73 -16.88
CA MET A 246 -12.12 10.00 -16.20
C MET A 246 -10.70 10.53 -16.45
N ARG A 247 -9.71 9.64 -16.53
CA ARG A 247 -8.32 10.02 -16.83
C ARG A 247 -8.18 10.54 -18.26
N TYR A 248 -8.83 9.89 -19.23
CA TYR A 248 -8.88 10.36 -20.61
C TYR A 248 -9.56 11.73 -20.71
N CYS A 249 -10.74 11.88 -20.11
CA CYS A 249 -11.47 13.16 -20.11
C CYS A 249 -10.68 14.29 -19.47
N LYS A 250 -10.00 14.02 -18.35
CA LYS A 250 -9.12 14.99 -17.69
C LYS A 250 -8.07 15.53 -18.66
N CYS A 251 -7.38 14.65 -19.39
CA CYS A 251 -6.28 15.03 -20.27
C CYS A 251 -6.78 15.74 -21.54
N VAL A 252 -7.86 15.25 -22.15
CA VAL A 252 -8.37 15.77 -23.42
C VAL A 252 -9.12 17.09 -23.25
N LEU A 253 -9.99 17.22 -22.25
CA LEU A 253 -10.91 18.36 -22.13
C LEU A 253 -10.35 19.54 -21.35
N PHE A 254 -9.63 19.28 -20.26
CA PHE A 254 -9.08 20.33 -19.41
C PHE A 254 -7.60 20.58 -19.70
N GLY A 255 -7.06 19.85 -20.67
CA GLY A 255 -5.65 19.87 -21.00
C GLY A 255 -4.79 19.48 -19.82
N VAL A 256 -3.56 19.95 -19.88
CA VAL A 256 -2.55 19.71 -18.86
C VAL A 256 -2.51 20.99 -18.01
N THR A 257 -3.42 21.10 -17.03
CA THR A 257 -3.58 22.33 -16.23
C THR A 257 -2.33 22.66 -15.42
N GLU A 258 -2.00 23.95 -15.31
CA GLU A 258 -0.85 24.48 -14.58
C GLU A 258 -0.77 23.93 -13.14
N MET A 259 0.44 23.57 -12.72
CA MET A 259 0.73 23.32 -11.31
C MET A 259 0.63 24.64 -10.54
N ASP A 260 -0.39 24.82 -9.71
CA ASP A 260 -0.24 25.67 -8.55
C ASP A 260 0.91 25.11 -7.71
N ALA A 261 1.92 25.95 -7.50
CA ALA A 261 3.18 25.60 -6.84
C ALA A 261 3.05 25.23 -5.35
N ASP A 262 1.82 25.13 -4.82
CA ASP A 262 1.54 25.04 -3.39
C ASP A 262 0.74 23.81 -2.94
N SER A 263 0.40 22.88 -3.83
CA SER A 263 0.04 21.55 -3.36
C SER A 263 1.32 20.78 -3.02
N GLN A 264 1.87 21.04 -1.82
CA GLN A 264 2.61 20.05 -1.05
C GLN A 264 1.68 18.85 -0.82
N PHE A 265 1.47 18.08 -1.88
CA PHE A 265 1.12 16.69 -1.77
C PHE A 265 2.37 16.05 -1.18
N HIS A 266 2.46 15.99 0.15
CA HIS A 266 3.04 14.84 0.80
C HIS A 266 2.08 13.70 0.48
N PRO A 267 2.40 12.81 -0.48
CA PRO A 267 1.68 11.56 -0.53
C PRO A 267 1.98 10.92 0.82
N SER A 268 0.96 10.42 1.51
CA SER A 268 1.19 9.46 2.58
C SER A 268 2.03 8.36 1.97
N ASN A 269 3.33 8.40 2.24
CA ASN A 269 4.30 7.41 1.83
C ASN A 269 3.91 6.14 2.59
N LYS A 270 2.96 5.39 2.04
CA LYS A 270 2.97 3.93 2.16
C LYS A 270 4.11 3.43 1.27
N SER A 271 5.32 3.81 1.67
CA SER A 271 6.52 3.04 1.42
C SER A 271 6.17 1.62 1.86
N GLN A 272 6.25 0.66 0.95
CA GLN A 272 6.51 -0.72 1.35
C GLN A 272 7.92 -0.76 1.94
N SER A 273 8.04 -0.27 3.18
CA SER A 273 9.16 -0.53 4.07
C SER A 273 8.70 -1.67 4.98
N PHE A 274 9.30 -2.84 4.80
CA PHE A 274 9.27 -3.88 5.81
C PHE A 274 10.01 -3.36 7.04
N THR A 275 9.27 -3.01 8.10
CA THR A 275 9.81 -2.69 9.42
C THR A 275 9.01 -3.49 10.45
N THR A 276 9.66 -4.47 11.06
CA THR A 276 9.22 -5.15 12.26
C THR A 276 9.88 -4.48 13.46
N ASP A 277 9.12 -3.70 14.23
CA ASP A 277 9.49 -3.26 15.58
C ASP A 277 8.66 -4.06 16.58
N SER A 278 9.31 -4.73 17.55
CA SER A 278 8.69 -5.13 18.82
C SER A 278 9.74 -5.38 19.91
N GLU A 279 9.74 -4.53 20.93
CA GLU A 279 9.95 -4.83 22.36
C GLU A 279 8.87 -3.93 23.02
N ASP A 280 7.77 -4.36 23.65
CA ASP A 280 7.50 -5.43 24.61
C ASP A 280 6.69 -6.61 24.05
N ALA A 281 6.96 -7.84 24.52
CA ALA A 281 6.28 -9.05 24.05
C ALA A 281 4.85 -9.18 24.64
N PRO A 282 3.79 -9.15 23.81
CA PRO A 282 2.44 -9.48 24.25
C PRO A 282 2.30 -10.98 24.50
N VAL A 283 1.74 -11.36 25.66
CA VAL A 283 1.45 -12.75 26.01
C VAL A 283 0.27 -13.24 25.16
N ILE A 284 0.56 -14.07 24.15
CA ILE A 284 -0.45 -14.68 23.27
C ILE A 284 -1.29 -15.67 24.08
N PRO A 285 -2.65 -15.57 24.08
CA PRO A 285 -3.53 -16.55 24.73
C PRO A 285 -3.30 -17.96 24.19
N ASP A 286 -3.28 -18.96 25.08
CA ASP A 286 -3.05 -20.36 24.74
C ASP A 286 -4.03 -20.90 23.68
N ASP A 287 -5.24 -20.35 23.60
CA ASP A 287 -6.27 -20.72 22.62
C ASP A 287 -5.90 -20.35 21.17
N PHE A 288 -4.94 -19.45 20.96
CA PHE A 288 -4.44 -19.04 19.64
C PHE A 288 -3.20 -19.83 19.20
N ASN A 289 -2.60 -20.59 20.11
CA ASN A 289 -1.40 -21.39 19.83
C ASN A 289 -1.76 -22.81 19.36
N CYS A 290 -1.03 -23.30 18.37
CA CYS A 290 -1.21 -24.65 17.87
C CYS A 290 -0.74 -25.65 18.94
N PRO A 291 -1.54 -26.64 19.34
CA PRO A 291 -1.13 -27.60 20.36
C PRO A 291 0.03 -28.54 19.94
N ILE A 292 0.44 -28.54 18.66
CA ILE A 292 1.56 -29.35 18.15
C ILE A 292 2.86 -28.52 18.11
N SER A 293 2.83 -27.34 17.51
CA SER A 293 4.03 -26.48 17.37
C SER A 293 4.22 -25.53 18.54
N LEU A 294 3.20 -25.32 19.37
CA LEU A 294 3.14 -24.31 20.44
C LEU A 294 3.26 -22.85 19.95
N ASP A 295 3.26 -22.66 18.63
CA ASP A 295 3.29 -21.36 17.96
C ASP A 295 1.88 -20.89 17.58
N LEU A 296 1.69 -19.58 17.41
CA LEU A 296 0.46 -18.97 16.92
C LEU A 296 -0.05 -19.64 15.63
N MET A 297 -1.32 -20.05 15.60
CA MET A 297 -1.94 -20.66 14.43
C MET A 297 -2.12 -19.63 13.29
N ARG A 298 -1.50 -19.88 12.13
CA ARG A 298 -1.63 -19.02 10.94
C ARG A 298 -2.76 -19.47 10.03
N GLU A 299 -2.92 -20.79 9.91
CA GLU A 299 -4.01 -21.41 9.18
C GLU A 299 -4.72 -22.43 10.08
N PRO A 300 -5.56 -21.97 11.03
CA PRO A 300 -6.24 -22.87 11.95
C PRO A 300 -7.22 -23.77 11.20
N VAL A 301 -7.07 -25.08 11.38
CA VAL A 301 -7.92 -26.13 10.79
C VAL A 301 -8.40 -27.09 11.87
N ILE A 302 -9.65 -27.53 11.73
CA ILE A 302 -10.34 -28.43 12.64
C ILE A 302 -10.21 -29.87 12.11
N VAL A 303 -9.79 -30.78 12.98
CA VAL A 303 -9.80 -32.23 12.71
C VAL A 303 -11.12 -32.86 13.13
N SER A 304 -11.37 -34.12 12.77
CA SER A 304 -12.63 -34.83 13.08
C SER A 304 -13.00 -34.89 14.57
N THR A 305 -12.04 -34.68 15.47
CA THR A 305 -12.25 -34.65 16.94
C THR A 305 -12.64 -33.26 17.46
N GLY A 306 -12.82 -32.26 16.60
CA GLY A 306 -13.22 -30.90 16.95
C GLY A 306 -12.10 -30.00 17.47
N GLN A 307 -10.86 -30.52 17.58
CA GLN A 307 -9.69 -29.74 17.97
C GLN A 307 -9.12 -28.95 16.79
N THR A 308 -8.58 -27.76 17.06
CA THR A 308 -8.01 -26.88 16.04
C THR A 308 -6.48 -26.89 16.12
N TYR A 309 -5.82 -26.95 14.97
CA TYR A 309 -4.37 -26.95 14.82
C TYR A 309 -3.97 -26.05 13.66
N ASP A 310 -2.69 -25.65 13.57
CA ASP A 310 -2.18 -25.05 12.35
C ASP A 310 -2.11 -26.10 11.22
N LEU A 311 -2.52 -25.73 10.01
CA LEU A 311 -2.58 -26.62 8.85
C LEU A 311 -1.24 -27.32 8.59
N ALA A 312 -0.12 -26.60 8.68
CA ALA A 312 1.20 -27.18 8.40
C ALA A 312 1.57 -28.25 9.43
N SER A 313 1.29 -27.97 10.70
CA SER A 313 1.62 -28.86 11.83
C SER A 313 0.79 -30.15 11.80
N ILE A 314 -0.52 -30.06 11.61
CA ILE A 314 -1.38 -31.25 11.58
C ILE A 314 -1.22 -32.06 10.28
N THR A 315 -0.94 -31.40 9.16
CA THR A 315 -0.67 -32.09 7.89
C THR A 315 0.62 -32.89 7.97
N ARG A 316 1.66 -32.36 8.64
CA ARG A 316 2.91 -33.10 8.89
C ARG A 316 2.64 -34.33 9.77
N TRP A 317 1.91 -34.15 10.87
CA TRP A 317 1.54 -35.24 11.78
C TRP A 317 0.80 -36.39 11.08
N ILE A 318 -0.17 -36.07 10.21
CA ILE A 318 -0.90 -37.08 9.43
C ILE A 318 0.01 -37.77 8.40
N LYS A 319 0.90 -37.01 7.74
CA LYS A 319 1.84 -37.55 6.74
C LYS A 319 2.91 -38.47 7.33
N GLU A 320 3.28 -38.26 8.59
CA GLU A 320 4.20 -39.13 9.35
C GLU A 320 3.53 -40.45 9.78
N GLY A 321 2.26 -40.66 9.44
CA GLY A 321 1.54 -41.93 9.64
C GLY A 321 0.72 -41.98 10.93
N HIS A 322 0.61 -40.88 11.67
CA HIS A 322 -0.16 -40.83 12.90
C HIS A 322 -1.67 -40.66 12.61
N SER A 323 -2.49 -41.62 13.06
CA SER A 323 -3.95 -41.60 12.88
C SER A 323 -4.72 -41.12 14.13
N THR A 324 -4.04 -40.43 15.05
CA THR A 324 -4.61 -39.99 16.33
C THR A 324 -4.51 -38.47 16.47
N CYS A 325 -5.46 -37.89 17.20
CA CYS A 325 -5.48 -36.47 17.54
C CYS A 325 -4.41 -36.17 18.61
N PRO A 326 -3.45 -35.27 18.34
CA PRO A 326 -2.34 -34.98 19.27
C PRO A 326 -2.77 -34.53 20.67
N LYS A 327 -3.80 -33.68 20.76
CA LYS A 327 -4.25 -33.10 22.04
C LYS A 327 -5.21 -34.01 22.82
N SER A 328 -6.02 -34.83 22.14
CA SER A 328 -7.05 -35.66 22.80
C SER A 328 -6.74 -37.16 22.83
N GLY A 329 -5.70 -37.62 22.13
CA GLY A 329 -5.35 -39.05 22.02
C GLY A 329 -6.36 -39.91 21.24
N GLN A 330 -7.50 -39.35 20.82
CA GLN A 330 -8.56 -40.09 20.12
C GLN A 330 -8.17 -40.36 18.66
N LYS A 331 -8.59 -41.52 18.13
CA LYS A 331 -8.37 -41.86 16.71
C LYS A 331 -9.20 -40.94 15.81
N LEU A 332 -8.57 -40.39 14.76
CA LEU A 332 -9.26 -39.55 13.78
C LEU A 332 -10.22 -40.42 12.95
N LEU A 333 -11.49 -40.01 12.85
CA LEU A 333 -12.50 -40.70 12.04
C LEU A 333 -12.21 -40.54 10.54
N HIS A 334 -11.67 -39.38 10.16
CA HIS A 334 -11.23 -39.06 8.81
C HIS A 334 -10.08 -38.05 8.85
N THR A 335 -9.26 -38.02 7.80
CA THR A 335 -8.13 -37.08 7.65
C THR A 335 -8.52 -35.74 7.00
N ASN A 336 -9.81 -35.51 6.77
CA ASN A 336 -10.28 -34.23 6.22
C ASN A 336 -10.10 -33.10 7.23
N LEU A 337 -9.48 -32.00 6.78
CA LEU A 337 -9.21 -30.81 7.57
C LEU A 337 -10.16 -29.69 7.16
N THR A 338 -10.89 -29.13 8.11
CA THR A 338 -11.86 -28.06 7.85
C THR A 338 -11.28 -26.72 8.30
N PRO A 339 -11.17 -25.69 7.44
CA PRO A 339 -10.65 -24.39 7.85
C PRO A 339 -11.52 -23.72 8.92
N ASN A 340 -10.89 -23.19 9.97
CA ASN A 340 -11.54 -22.43 11.04
C ASN A 340 -11.38 -20.92 10.79
N PHE A 341 -12.16 -20.39 9.85
CA PHE A 341 -12.10 -18.96 9.48
C PHE A 341 -12.47 -18.02 10.64
N ALA A 342 -13.31 -18.47 11.58
CA ALA A 342 -13.69 -17.69 12.75
C ALA A 342 -12.49 -17.50 13.70
N LEU A 343 -11.76 -18.58 14.04
CA LEU A 343 -10.56 -18.49 14.85
C LEU A 343 -9.44 -17.72 14.12
N LYS A 344 -9.30 -17.90 12.80
CA LYS A 344 -8.34 -17.13 12.00
C LYS A 344 -8.61 -15.62 12.08
N SER A 345 -9.88 -15.22 12.00
CA SER A 345 -10.27 -13.80 12.10
C SER A 345 -9.98 -13.23 13.49
N LEU A 346 -10.24 -14.00 14.55
CA LEU A 346 -9.92 -13.60 15.94
C LEU A 346 -8.41 -13.48 16.18
N ILE A 347 -7.61 -14.40 15.64
CA ILE A 347 -6.14 -14.34 15.71
C ILE A 347 -5.61 -13.11 14.96
N ILE A 348 -6.12 -12.83 13.76
CA ILE A 348 -5.73 -11.64 12.98
C ILE A 348 -6.08 -10.36 13.73
N GLN A 349 -7.28 -10.29 14.31
CA GLN A 349 -7.71 -9.13 15.10
C GLN A 349 -6.83 -8.94 16.35
N TYR A 350 -6.56 -10.02 17.09
CA TYR A 350 -5.68 -9.99 18.25
C TYR A 350 -4.24 -9.56 17.89
N CYS A 351 -3.71 -10.06 16.77
CA CYS A 351 -2.40 -9.65 16.28
C CYS A 351 -2.36 -8.16 15.88
N ALA A 352 -3.44 -7.65 15.28
CA ALA A 352 -3.56 -6.24 14.92
C ALA A 352 -3.69 -5.32 16.14
N GLU A 353 -4.38 -5.76 17.19
CA GLU A 353 -4.54 -5.00 18.45
C GLU A 353 -3.26 -4.97 19.29
N HIS A 354 -2.42 -6.02 19.22
CA HIS A 354 -1.20 -6.17 20.00
C HIS A 354 0.11 -5.98 19.20
N ASN A 355 0.04 -5.47 17.96
CA ASN A 355 1.18 -5.28 17.04
C ASN A 355 2.04 -6.55 16.83
N ILE A 356 1.43 -7.73 16.85
CA ILE A 356 2.12 -9.00 16.58
C ILE A 356 2.18 -9.20 15.06
N PRO A 357 3.36 -9.40 14.45
CA PRO A 357 3.49 -9.60 13.01
C PRO A 357 2.86 -10.93 12.58
N PHE A 358 1.66 -10.86 12.01
CA PHE A 358 0.97 -12.00 11.40
C PHE A 358 1.36 -12.10 9.91
N GLU A 359 2.48 -12.75 9.60
CA GLU A 359 2.83 -13.08 8.21
C GLU A 359 1.92 -14.19 7.67
N GLU A 360 1.16 -13.93 6.62
CA GLU A 360 0.47 -15.00 5.89
C GLU A 360 1.53 -15.91 5.25
N SER A 361 1.48 -17.21 5.54
CA SER A 361 2.35 -18.22 4.94
C SER A 361 2.27 -18.13 3.42
N GLU A 362 3.41 -17.81 2.80
CA GLU A 362 3.55 -17.56 1.39
C GLU A 362 3.06 -18.74 0.53
N LYS A 363 1.94 -18.54 -0.18
CA LYS A 363 1.79 -19.12 -1.52
C LYS A 363 2.72 -18.37 -2.47
N LYS A 364 3.98 -18.79 -2.53
CA LYS A 364 4.93 -18.44 -3.59
C LYS A 364 4.38 -18.84 -4.96
N LYS A 365 3.75 -17.86 -5.63
CA LYS A 365 3.66 -17.60 -7.08
C LYS A 365 2.50 -16.62 -7.39
N LYS A 366 2.43 -15.48 -6.69
CA LYS A 366 1.45 -14.42 -7.01
C LYS A 366 2.00 -12.98 -6.98
N ASN A 367 3.32 -12.78 -6.91
CA ASN A 367 3.91 -11.43 -7.05
C ASN A 367 4.28 -11.06 -8.50
N SER A 368 3.79 -11.79 -9.52
CA SER A 368 3.80 -11.33 -10.92
C SER A 368 2.41 -11.30 -11.56
N LEU A 369 1.33 -11.48 -10.78
CA LEU A 369 -0.05 -11.56 -11.27
C LEU A 369 -1.01 -10.58 -10.57
N LEU A 370 -0.55 -9.81 -9.57
CA LEU A 370 -1.43 -8.95 -8.78
C LEU A 370 -1.72 -7.57 -9.42
N GLU A 371 -1.18 -7.30 -10.60
CA GLU A 371 -1.62 -6.16 -11.43
C GLU A 371 -2.21 -6.58 -12.79
N SER A 372 -2.14 -7.87 -13.18
CA SER A 372 -2.56 -8.31 -14.53
C SER A 372 -3.94 -9.00 -14.61
N VAL A 373 -4.74 -9.01 -13.55
CA VAL A 373 -6.02 -9.77 -13.52
C VAL A 373 -7.27 -8.89 -13.51
N THR A 374 -7.16 -7.56 -13.52
CA THR A 374 -8.36 -6.68 -13.52
C THR A 374 -8.33 -5.55 -14.55
N SER A 375 -7.42 -5.58 -15.52
CA SER A 375 -7.41 -4.60 -16.61
C SER A 375 -8.45 -4.98 -17.65
N THR A 376 -9.52 -4.19 -17.74
CA THR A 376 -10.54 -4.37 -18.78
C THR A 376 -9.99 -3.90 -20.11
N LYS A 377 -10.52 -4.45 -21.21
CA LYS A 377 -10.19 -3.95 -22.55
C LYS A 377 -10.47 -2.44 -22.63
N ALA A 378 -11.61 -1.99 -22.08
CA ALA A 378 -11.97 -0.57 -22.01
C ALA A 378 -10.89 0.27 -21.30
N ALA A 379 -10.45 -0.16 -20.11
CA ALA A 379 -9.45 0.56 -19.33
C ALA A 379 -8.09 0.61 -20.05
N LEU A 380 -7.67 -0.50 -20.65
CA LEU A 380 -6.42 -0.60 -21.40
C LEU A 380 -6.43 0.30 -22.65
N GLU A 381 -7.50 0.26 -23.43
CA GLU A 381 -7.62 1.09 -24.65
C GLU A 381 -7.77 2.58 -24.28
N ALA A 382 -8.53 2.92 -23.24
CA ALA A 382 -8.56 4.29 -22.71
C ALA A 382 -7.16 4.75 -22.26
N ALA A 383 -6.37 3.87 -21.65
CA ALA A 383 -5.00 4.16 -21.25
C ALA A 383 -4.08 4.38 -22.47
N LYS A 384 -4.19 3.55 -23.53
CA LYS A 384 -3.46 3.74 -24.78
C LYS A 384 -3.80 5.05 -25.47
N MET A 385 -5.10 5.37 -25.58
CA MET A 385 -5.55 6.65 -26.17
C MET A 385 -5.05 7.84 -25.35
N THR A 386 -5.10 7.76 -24.02
CA THR A 386 -4.55 8.79 -23.12
C THR A 386 -3.04 8.95 -23.33
N ALA A 387 -2.29 7.84 -23.40
CA ALA A 387 -0.84 7.87 -23.65
C ALA A 387 -0.53 8.51 -25.01
N ALA A 388 -1.24 8.11 -26.08
CA ALA A 388 -1.07 8.66 -27.41
C ALA A 388 -1.33 10.18 -27.44
N PHE A 389 -2.41 10.64 -26.81
CA PHE A 389 -2.73 12.07 -26.70
C PHE A 389 -1.64 12.86 -25.95
N LEU A 390 -1.17 12.33 -24.81
CA LEU A 390 -0.08 12.97 -24.05
C LEU A 390 1.21 13.02 -24.87
N VAL A 391 1.59 11.92 -25.53
CA VAL A 391 2.80 11.87 -26.36
C VAL A 391 2.72 12.84 -27.54
N GLU A 392 1.56 13.00 -28.17
CA GLU A 392 1.40 13.97 -29.26
C GLU A 392 1.60 15.41 -28.78
N ASN A 393 1.07 15.74 -27.59
CA ASN A 393 1.32 17.03 -26.96
C ASN A 393 2.77 17.22 -26.52
N LEU A 394 3.47 16.14 -26.10
CA LEU A 394 4.91 16.18 -25.81
C LEU A 394 5.73 16.47 -27.08
N ARG A 395 5.27 15.99 -28.23
CA ARG A 395 5.93 16.17 -29.52
C ARG A 395 5.75 17.59 -30.06
N THR A 396 4.50 18.08 -30.09
CA THR A 396 4.11 19.31 -30.79
C THR A 396 3.93 20.53 -29.89
N GLY A 397 3.76 20.32 -28.58
CA GLY A 397 3.47 21.40 -27.64
C GLY A 397 4.64 22.37 -27.42
N SER A 398 4.31 23.54 -26.88
CA SER A 398 5.30 24.50 -26.37
C SER A 398 6.09 23.91 -25.20
N PHE A 399 7.19 24.55 -24.81
CA PHE A 399 8.00 24.08 -23.68
C PHE A 399 7.19 23.90 -22.38
N GLU A 400 6.32 24.84 -22.04
CA GLU A 400 5.44 24.71 -20.86
C GLU A 400 4.47 23.53 -20.97
N VAL A 401 3.91 23.31 -22.18
CA VAL A 401 3.07 22.12 -22.43
C VAL A 401 3.89 20.85 -22.26
N LYS A 402 5.11 20.77 -22.79
CA LYS A 402 5.98 19.59 -22.64
C LYS A 402 6.32 19.28 -21.19
N LYS A 403 6.65 20.31 -20.40
CA LYS A 403 6.89 20.21 -18.95
C LYS A 403 5.68 19.66 -18.21
N GLN A 404 4.50 20.16 -18.53
CA GLN A 404 3.26 19.74 -17.90
C GLN A 404 2.86 18.33 -18.34
N VAL A 405 3.06 17.98 -19.61
CA VAL A 405 2.87 16.62 -20.12
C VAL A 405 3.82 15.63 -19.45
N ALA A 406 5.09 16.01 -19.23
CA ALA A 406 6.04 15.16 -18.50
C ALA A 406 5.57 14.88 -17.07
N TYR A 407 4.95 15.85 -16.39
CA TYR A 407 4.31 15.65 -15.09
C TYR A 407 3.14 14.65 -15.17
N GLU A 408 2.24 14.81 -16.13
CA GLU A 408 1.12 13.87 -16.29
C GLU A 408 1.57 12.47 -16.68
N LEU A 409 2.60 12.32 -17.53
CA LEU A 409 3.20 11.02 -17.84
C LEU A 409 3.84 10.37 -16.61
N ARG A 410 4.53 11.15 -15.76
CA ARG A 410 5.05 10.67 -14.46
C ARG A 410 3.94 10.14 -13.57
N VAL A 411 2.84 10.89 -13.42
CA VAL A 411 1.70 10.49 -12.59
C VAL A 411 1.03 9.26 -13.18
N PHE A 412 0.83 9.23 -14.49
CA PHE A 412 0.18 8.13 -15.18
C PHE A 412 0.98 6.82 -15.10
N ALA A 413 2.31 6.88 -15.22
CA ALA A 413 3.21 5.74 -15.03
C ALA A 413 3.22 5.19 -13.59
N LYS A 414 2.76 5.97 -12.60
CA LYS A 414 2.62 5.50 -11.21
C LYS A 414 1.40 4.57 -11.06
N CYS A 415 0.38 4.71 -11.89
CA CYS A 415 -0.93 4.08 -11.75
C CYS A 415 -1.03 2.66 -12.35
N GLY A 416 0.00 1.81 -12.20
CA GLY A 416 -0.02 0.40 -12.61
C GLY A 416 0.85 0.06 -13.85
N MET A 417 1.17 -1.23 -14.01
CA MET A 417 2.04 -1.76 -15.07
C MET A 417 1.53 -1.52 -16.49
N ASP A 418 0.22 -1.65 -16.74
CA ASP A 418 -0.35 -1.46 -18.08
C ASP A 418 -0.14 -0.03 -18.59
N ASN A 419 -0.32 0.97 -17.73
CA ASN A 419 -0.07 2.37 -18.10
C ASN A 419 1.41 2.59 -18.47
N ARG A 420 2.33 1.94 -17.75
CA ARG A 420 3.77 2.02 -18.09
C ARG A 420 4.04 1.42 -19.47
N ALA A 421 3.41 0.30 -19.81
CA ALA A 421 3.52 -0.30 -21.14
C ALA A 421 2.95 0.64 -22.21
N CYS A 422 1.72 1.13 -22.04
CA CYS A 422 1.05 2.04 -22.98
C CYS A 422 1.87 3.32 -23.24
N ILE A 423 2.44 3.94 -22.20
CA ILE A 423 3.28 5.15 -22.34
C ILE A 423 4.54 4.86 -23.17
N ALA A 424 5.20 3.72 -22.91
CA ALA A 424 6.41 3.34 -23.65
C ALA A 424 6.10 2.92 -25.09
N GLU A 425 4.95 2.29 -25.35
CA GLU A 425 4.45 1.93 -26.69
C GLU A 425 4.02 3.14 -27.51
N ALA A 426 3.46 4.16 -26.86
CA ALA A 426 3.14 5.41 -27.51
C ALA A 426 4.38 6.20 -27.96
N GLY A 427 5.60 5.84 -27.51
CA GLY A 427 6.85 6.51 -27.90
C GLY A 427 7.25 7.68 -27.01
N ALA A 428 6.81 7.71 -25.75
CA ALA A 428 7.13 8.81 -24.82
C ALA A 428 8.63 8.92 -24.48
N ILE A 429 9.33 7.78 -24.37
CA ILE A 429 10.72 7.70 -23.89
C ILE A 429 11.67 8.63 -24.66
N PRO A 430 11.81 8.55 -26.00
CA PRO A 430 12.72 9.43 -26.75
C PRO A 430 12.37 10.92 -26.64
N LEU A 431 11.10 11.25 -26.38
CA LEU A 431 10.66 12.65 -26.23
C LEU A 431 10.89 13.20 -24.80
N LEU A 432 10.98 12.33 -23.79
CA LEU A 432 11.34 12.70 -22.42
C LEU A 432 12.84 12.97 -22.25
N ILE A 433 13.70 12.32 -23.05
CA ILE A 433 15.16 12.43 -22.93
C ILE A 433 15.66 13.87 -23.07
N PRO A 434 15.24 14.69 -24.06
CA PRO A 434 15.68 16.08 -24.17
C PRO A 434 15.32 16.94 -22.94
N LEU A 435 14.24 16.61 -22.23
CA LEU A 435 13.84 17.33 -21.02
C LEU A 435 14.76 17.07 -19.82
N LEU A 436 15.56 16.00 -19.85
CA LEU A 436 16.59 15.76 -18.82
C LEU A 436 17.69 16.81 -18.84
N SER A 437 17.95 17.43 -20.00
CA SER A 437 18.93 18.51 -20.17
C SER A 437 18.31 19.91 -20.07
N SER A 438 17.06 20.01 -19.63
CA SER A 438 16.35 21.28 -19.45
C SER A 438 16.98 22.14 -18.36
N GLU A 439 16.99 23.46 -18.56
CA GLU A 439 17.35 24.45 -17.54
C GLU A 439 16.22 24.67 -16.51
N ASP A 440 14.96 24.36 -16.85
CA ASP A 440 13.85 24.36 -15.89
C ASP A 440 13.95 23.14 -14.95
N PRO A 441 14.08 23.35 -13.62
CA PRO A 441 14.24 22.25 -12.66
C PRO A 441 13.04 21.31 -12.60
N LYS A 442 11.81 21.81 -12.76
CA LYS A 442 10.59 21.00 -12.71
C LYS A 442 10.47 20.12 -13.95
N ALA A 443 10.81 20.62 -15.13
CA ALA A 443 10.83 19.83 -16.36
C ALA A 443 11.84 18.68 -16.27
N GLN A 444 13.05 18.96 -15.77
CA GLN A 444 14.07 17.94 -15.54
C GLN A 444 13.63 16.89 -14.52
N GLU A 445 13.07 17.32 -13.37
CA GLU A 445 12.52 16.43 -12.34
C GLU A 445 11.41 15.53 -12.89
N ASN A 446 10.45 16.12 -13.61
CA ASN A 446 9.32 15.39 -14.17
C ASN A 446 9.78 14.35 -15.19
N ALA A 447 10.74 14.71 -16.05
CA ALA A 447 11.29 13.80 -17.04
C ALA A 447 12.03 12.61 -16.41
N VAL A 448 12.94 12.87 -15.45
CA VAL A 448 13.68 11.78 -14.79
C VAL A 448 12.77 10.90 -13.94
N THR A 449 11.75 11.47 -13.30
CA THR A 449 10.80 10.70 -12.50
C THR A 449 9.86 9.87 -13.38
N ALA A 450 9.46 10.38 -14.56
CA ALA A 450 8.72 9.59 -15.53
C ALA A 450 9.55 8.40 -16.01
N LEU A 451 10.82 8.60 -16.37
CA LEU A 451 11.72 7.51 -16.77
C LEU A 451 11.96 6.50 -15.65
N LEU A 452 12.11 6.96 -14.39
CA LEU A 452 12.16 6.09 -13.22
C LEU A 452 10.93 5.19 -13.17
N ASN A 453 9.73 5.78 -13.17
CA ASN A 453 8.48 5.02 -13.08
C ASN A 453 8.31 4.03 -14.24
N LEU A 454 8.70 4.43 -15.46
CA LEU A 454 8.68 3.55 -16.62
C LEU A 454 9.69 2.40 -16.49
N SER A 455 10.87 2.64 -15.92
CA SER A 455 11.92 1.63 -15.75
C SER A 455 11.53 0.50 -14.78
N ILE A 456 10.58 0.74 -13.87
CA ILE A 456 10.11 -0.28 -12.93
C ILE A 456 9.49 -1.47 -13.68
N TYR A 457 8.90 -1.22 -14.85
CA TYR A 457 8.39 -2.29 -15.71
C TYR A 457 9.52 -2.88 -16.56
N GLU A 458 9.81 -4.17 -16.38
CA GLU A 458 10.97 -4.84 -16.99
C GLU A 458 10.98 -4.73 -18.52
N SER A 459 9.82 -4.90 -19.17
CA SER A 459 9.68 -4.79 -20.61
C SER A 459 10.00 -3.40 -21.15
N ASN A 460 9.99 -2.34 -20.34
CA ASN A 460 10.34 -0.99 -20.79
C ASN A 460 11.85 -0.70 -20.72
N LYS A 461 12.61 -1.48 -19.93
CA LYS A 461 14.03 -1.19 -19.67
C LYS A 461 14.87 -1.20 -20.95
N HIS A 462 14.59 -2.11 -21.89
CA HIS A 462 15.27 -2.12 -23.19
C HIS A 462 15.01 -0.85 -23.99
N ARG A 463 13.76 -0.39 -24.08
CA ARG A 463 13.41 0.84 -24.79
C ARG A 463 14.09 2.08 -24.22
N ILE A 464 14.22 2.13 -22.89
CA ILE A 464 14.92 3.24 -22.19
C ILE A 464 16.39 3.27 -22.60
N VAL A 465 17.07 2.13 -22.56
CA VAL A 465 18.50 2.03 -22.88
C VAL A 465 18.76 2.24 -24.38
N GLU A 466 17.99 1.60 -25.26
CA GLU A 466 18.10 1.73 -26.72
C GLU A 466 17.80 3.15 -27.22
N SER A 467 16.96 3.91 -26.52
CA SER A 467 16.71 5.33 -26.82
C SER A 467 17.87 6.25 -26.42
N GLY A 468 18.95 5.72 -25.82
CA GLY A 468 20.12 6.49 -25.42
C GLY A 468 19.94 7.25 -24.10
N ALA A 469 19.01 6.85 -23.22
CA ALA A 469 18.70 7.59 -22.00
C ALA A 469 19.79 7.51 -20.90
N LEU A 470 20.72 6.56 -20.97
CA LEU A 470 21.67 6.30 -19.89
C LEU A 470 22.57 7.50 -19.57
N TRP A 471 23.21 8.10 -20.59
CA TRP A 471 24.09 9.25 -20.36
C TRP A 471 23.31 10.49 -19.86
N PRO A 472 22.16 10.87 -20.44
CA PRO A 472 21.29 11.91 -19.88
C PRO A 472 20.89 11.66 -18.41
N ILE A 473 20.55 10.42 -18.04
CA ILE A 473 20.24 10.08 -16.64
C ILE A 473 21.46 10.27 -15.73
N ILE A 474 22.65 9.86 -16.16
CA ILE A 474 23.90 10.04 -15.41
C ILE A 474 24.25 11.53 -15.28
N SER A 475 24.00 12.34 -16.32
CA SER A 475 24.16 13.79 -16.25
C SER A 475 23.23 14.42 -15.20
N VAL A 476 21.96 14.00 -15.14
CA VAL A 476 21.03 14.46 -14.09
C VAL A 476 21.49 14.02 -12.69
N LEU A 477 22.01 12.80 -12.54
CA LEU A 477 22.58 12.35 -11.26
C LEU A 477 23.73 13.26 -10.78
N LYS A 478 24.62 13.63 -11.70
CA LYS A 478 25.82 14.43 -11.41
C LYS A 478 25.48 15.90 -11.12
N SER A 479 24.68 16.52 -11.99
CA SER A 479 24.47 17.98 -12.02
C SER A 479 23.00 18.39 -12.14
N GLY A 480 22.08 17.56 -11.67
CA GLY A 480 20.65 17.91 -11.61
C GLY A 480 20.39 19.14 -10.73
N HIS A 481 19.43 19.98 -11.12
CA HIS A 481 19.16 21.27 -10.48
C HIS A 481 18.63 21.16 -9.06
N ILE A 482 17.90 20.08 -8.77
CA ILE A 482 17.33 19.80 -7.44
C ILE A 482 17.72 18.39 -6.99
N MET A 483 17.73 18.18 -5.68
CA MET A 483 18.19 16.93 -5.09
C MET A 483 17.29 15.76 -5.51
N GLU A 484 15.97 15.95 -5.52
CA GLU A 484 14.99 14.95 -5.91
C GLU A 484 15.24 14.39 -7.32
N ALA A 485 15.68 15.24 -8.26
CA ALA A 485 16.02 14.80 -9.61
C ALA A 485 17.26 13.88 -9.61
N ARG A 486 18.29 14.21 -8.81
CA ARG A 486 19.49 13.38 -8.64
C ARG A 486 19.17 12.03 -8.00
N GLU A 487 18.29 12.03 -7.00
CA GLU A 487 17.82 10.81 -6.33
C GLU A 487 17.02 9.91 -7.28
N ASN A 488 16.09 10.49 -8.04
CA ASN A 488 15.32 9.75 -9.04
C ASN A 488 16.21 9.21 -10.17
N ALA A 489 17.30 9.91 -10.52
CA ALA A 489 18.30 9.41 -11.45
C ALA A 489 19.04 8.19 -10.90
N ALA A 490 19.50 8.23 -9.64
CA ALA A 490 20.14 7.07 -8.99
C ALA A 490 19.20 5.87 -8.91
N ALA A 491 17.94 6.08 -8.52
CA ALA A 491 16.92 5.03 -8.49
C ALA A 491 16.65 4.45 -9.89
N SER A 492 16.71 5.28 -10.95
CA SER A 492 16.55 4.82 -12.33
C SER A 492 17.70 3.91 -12.74
N LEU A 493 18.94 4.29 -12.42
CA LEU A 493 20.11 3.45 -12.68
C LEU A 493 20.05 2.14 -11.90
N PHE A 494 19.63 2.16 -10.64
CA PHE A 494 19.42 0.95 -9.85
C PHE A 494 18.37 0.03 -10.49
N SER A 495 17.23 0.58 -10.90
CA SER A 495 16.18 -0.18 -11.59
C SER A 495 16.67 -0.83 -12.89
N LEU A 496 17.35 -0.05 -13.75
CA LEU A 496 17.94 -0.55 -15.01
C LEU A 496 19.03 -1.59 -14.77
N SER A 497 19.81 -1.44 -13.70
CA SER A 497 20.87 -2.38 -13.33
C SER A 497 20.36 -3.77 -12.95
N SER A 498 19.05 -4.01 -12.82
CA SER A 498 18.53 -5.37 -12.65
C SER A 498 18.86 -6.30 -13.83
N ILE A 499 19.08 -5.75 -15.04
CA ILE A 499 19.49 -6.48 -16.24
C ILE A 499 21.03 -6.49 -16.35
N HIS A 500 21.61 -7.67 -16.60
CA HIS A 500 23.06 -7.87 -16.51
C HIS A 500 23.85 -7.04 -17.53
N GLU A 501 23.35 -6.95 -18.75
CA GLU A 501 23.93 -6.15 -19.84
C GLU A 501 23.98 -4.66 -19.49
N TYR A 502 22.96 -4.15 -18.81
CA TYR A 502 22.88 -2.75 -18.41
C TYR A 502 23.77 -2.45 -17.21
N LYS A 503 24.01 -3.41 -16.30
CA LYS A 503 25.04 -3.27 -15.26
C LYS A 503 26.41 -2.95 -15.85
N LYS A 504 26.78 -3.73 -16.88
CA LYS A 504 28.05 -3.55 -17.59
C LYS A 504 28.12 -2.14 -18.21
N LEU A 505 27.10 -1.75 -18.96
CA LEU A 505 27.07 -0.45 -19.64
C LEU A 505 27.11 0.74 -18.66
N ILE A 506 26.39 0.65 -17.55
CA ILE A 506 26.42 1.67 -16.49
C ILE A 506 27.80 1.70 -15.82
N GLY A 507 28.38 0.55 -15.47
CA GLY A 507 29.70 0.46 -14.84
C GLY A 507 30.85 0.92 -15.72
N GLU A 508 30.78 0.68 -17.03
CA GLU A 508 31.78 1.15 -18.01
C GLU A 508 31.69 2.67 -18.24
N THR A 509 30.59 3.31 -17.86
CA THR A 509 30.43 4.77 -18.01
C THR A 509 31.20 5.51 -16.92
N TRP A 510 32.28 6.19 -17.31
CA TRP A 510 33.26 6.79 -16.39
C TRP A 510 32.68 7.77 -15.36
N GLU A 511 31.55 8.44 -15.65
CA GLU A 511 30.90 9.39 -14.72
C GLU A 511 29.90 8.75 -13.77
N ALA A 512 29.42 7.54 -14.05
CA ALA A 512 28.32 6.93 -13.29
C ALA A 512 28.69 6.71 -11.83
N ILE A 513 29.84 6.07 -11.59
CA ILE A 513 30.30 5.73 -10.24
C ILE A 513 30.68 6.98 -9.43
N PRO A 514 31.49 7.92 -9.94
CA PRO A 514 31.75 9.18 -9.22
C PRO A 514 30.46 9.91 -8.85
N ALA A 515 29.50 10.01 -9.76
CA ALA A 515 28.24 10.71 -9.49
C ALA A 515 27.38 10.01 -8.40
N LEU A 516 27.38 8.67 -8.36
CA LEU A 516 26.75 7.91 -7.27
C LEU A 516 27.47 8.12 -5.93
N VAL A 517 28.81 8.21 -5.94
CA VAL A 517 29.59 8.47 -4.73
C VAL A 517 29.41 9.91 -4.23
N ASP A 518 29.24 10.87 -5.12
CA ASP A 518 28.86 12.25 -4.76
C ASP A 518 27.47 12.30 -4.13
N LEU A 519 26.50 11.53 -4.66
CA LEU A 519 25.17 11.42 -4.05
C LEU A 519 25.20 10.74 -2.67
N LEU A 520 26.10 9.76 -2.45
CA LEU A 520 26.34 9.21 -1.11
C LEU A 520 26.87 10.25 -0.11
N ARG A 521 27.65 11.21 -0.59
CA ARG A 521 28.25 12.26 0.24
C ARG A 521 27.23 13.34 0.61
N ASP A 522 26.54 13.87 -0.40
CA ASP A 522 25.77 15.12 -0.30
C ASP A 522 24.24 14.91 -0.37
N GLY A 523 23.78 13.70 -0.69
CA GLY A 523 22.36 13.39 -0.85
C GLY A 523 21.56 13.37 0.45
N THR A 524 20.23 13.40 0.33
CA THR A 524 19.35 13.19 1.49
C THR A 524 19.43 11.74 1.97
N ALA A 525 18.71 11.43 3.06
CA ALA A 525 18.57 10.04 3.51
C ALA A 525 18.09 9.10 2.40
N ARG A 526 17.19 9.57 1.52
CA ARG A 526 16.73 8.81 0.36
C ARG A 526 17.83 8.66 -0.69
N GLY A 527 18.45 9.77 -1.10
CA GLY A 527 19.52 9.76 -2.10
C GLY A 527 20.70 8.87 -1.73
N LYS A 528 21.11 8.85 -0.45
CA LYS A 528 22.17 7.97 0.05
C LYS A 528 21.81 6.50 -0.10
N ARG A 529 20.56 6.13 0.21
CA ARG A 529 20.07 4.74 0.07
C ARG A 529 19.96 4.34 -1.40
N ASP A 530 19.41 5.21 -2.24
CA ASP A 530 19.30 4.98 -3.69
C ASP A 530 20.71 4.81 -4.32
N ALA A 531 21.67 5.64 -3.93
CA ALA A 531 23.06 5.53 -4.37
C ALA A 531 23.75 4.25 -3.88
N ALA A 532 23.59 3.89 -2.61
CA ALA A 532 24.15 2.66 -2.05
C ALA A 532 23.60 1.41 -2.75
N ASN A 533 22.29 1.37 -3.01
CA ASN A 533 21.65 0.26 -3.72
C ASN A 533 22.11 0.16 -5.19
N ALA A 534 22.23 1.29 -5.88
CA ALA A 534 22.81 1.34 -7.22
C ALA A 534 24.25 0.79 -7.24
N LEU A 535 25.12 1.28 -6.36
CA LEU A 535 26.50 0.81 -6.25
C LEU A 535 26.58 -0.68 -5.91
N PHE A 536 25.78 -1.16 -4.96
CA PHE A 536 25.73 -2.59 -4.62
C PHE A 536 25.36 -3.46 -5.83
N SER A 537 24.39 -3.03 -6.64
CA SER A 537 23.98 -3.75 -7.84
C SER A 537 25.08 -3.82 -8.90
N LEU A 538 25.82 -2.72 -9.08
CA LEU A 538 26.92 -2.58 -10.05
C LEU A 538 28.18 -3.35 -9.62
N LEU A 539 28.44 -3.48 -8.32
CA LEU A 539 29.59 -4.23 -7.76
C LEU A 539 29.55 -5.74 -8.04
N VAL A 540 28.43 -6.26 -8.53
CA VAL A 540 28.34 -7.64 -9.04
C VAL A 540 29.17 -7.80 -10.32
N PHE A 541 29.33 -6.74 -11.11
CA PHE A 541 30.11 -6.76 -12.34
C PHE A 541 31.62 -6.62 -12.05
N PRO A 542 32.50 -7.44 -12.66
CA PRO A 542 33.95 -7.34 -12.47
C PRO A 542 34.52 -5.99 -12.96
N GLY A 543 35.41 -5.36 -12.20
CA GLY A 543 36.08 -4.11 -12.57
C GLY A 543 35.45 -2.85 -11.98
N THR A 544 34.15 -2.88 -11.68
CA THR A 544 33.42 -1.79 -10.99
C THR A 544 34.01 -1.49 -9.61
N ASP A 545 34.49 -2.51 -8.92
CA ASP A 545 35.12 -2.41 -7.60
C ASP A 545 36.32 -1.46 -7.58
N SER A 546 37.21 -1.55 -8.56
CA SER A 546 38.36 -0.65 -8.69
C SER A 546 37.93 0.82 -8.82
N GLN A 547 36.87 1.09 -9.60
CA GLN A 547 36.35 2.43 -9.83
C GLN A 547 35.62 2.98 -8.60
N VAL A 548 34.85 2.14 -7.88
CA VAL A 548 34.16 2.52 -6.63
C VAL A 548 35.17 2.88 -5.54
N VAL A 549 36.26 2.11 -5.45
CA VAL A 549 37.35 2.39 -4.52
C VAL A 549 38.10 3.68 -4.91
N ALA A 550 38.45 3.84 -6.19
CA ALA A 550 39.13 5.03 -6.69
C ALA A 550 38.31 6.32 -6.52
N ALA A 551 36.98 6.23 -6.60
CA ALA A 551 36.07 7.34 -6.33
C ALA A 551 35.99 7.73 -4.83
N GLY A 552 36.64 7.00 -3.94
CA GLY A 552 36.67 7.30 -2.51
C GLY A 552 35.41 6.87 -1.75
N ALA A 553 34.69 5.84 -2.24
CA ALA A 553 33.47 5.36 -1.59
C ALA A 553 33.71 4.74 -0.21
N VAL A 554 34.83 4.04 0.01
CA VAL A 554 35.08 3.28 1.25
C VAL A 554 35.07 4.17 2.51
N PRO A 555 35.83 5.28 2.60
CA PRO A 555 35.78 6.16 3.77
C PRO A 555 34.40 6.78 4.01
N LEU A 556 33.67 7.10 2.93
CA LEU A 556 32.32 7.64 3.01
C LEU A 556 31.33 6.63 3.58
N LEU A 557 31.34 5.39 3.09
CA LEU A 557 30.48 4.32 3.56
C LEU A 557 30.75 4.02 5.04
N VAL A 558 32.01 4.04 5.47
CA VAL A 558 32.39 3.88 6.89
C VAL A 558 31.81 5.00 7.75
N LYS A 559 31.84 6.25 7.27
CA LYS A 559 31.20 7.39 7.95
C LYS A 559 29.69 7.24 8.03
N LEU A 560 29.04 6.66 7.02
CA LEU A 560 27.59 6.42 7.01
C LEU A 560 27.13 5.33 7.99
N LEU A 561 28.03 4.48 8.48
CA LEU A 561 27.70 3.47 9.50
C LEU A 561 27.31 4.08 10.85
N THR A 562 27.67 5.34 11.11
CA THR A 562 27.30 6.07 12.32
C THR A 562 26.06 6.95 12.12
N ASP A 563 25.39 6.88 10.96
CA ASP A 563 24.14 7.62 10.73
C ASP A 563 22.99 6.93 11.49
N GLU A 564 22.30 7.67 12.36
CA GLU A 564 21.23 7.15 13.21
C GLU A 564 19.92 6.92 12.44
N ARG A 565 19.80 7.43 11.21
CA ARG A 565 18.58 7.25 10.41
C ARG A 565 18.43 5.80 9.96
N PRO A 566 17.21 5.24 10.05
CA PRO A 566 16.97 3.84 9.73
C PRO A 566 17.31 3.52 8.27
N GLY A 567 17.99 2.39 8.06
CA GLY A 567 18.31 1.84 6.74
C GLY A 567 19.62 2.35 6.10
N ILE A 568 20.12 3.54 6.44
CA ILE A 568 21.35 4.08 5.81
C ILE A 568 22.57 3.22 6.17
N ALA A 569 22.75 2.91 7.46
CA ALA A 569 23.86 2.07 7.92
C ALA A 569 23.78 0.65 7.33
N ASP A 570 22.57 0.11 7.16
CA ASP A 570 22.31 -1.21 6.59
C ASP A 570 22.64 -1.28 5.09
N ASP A 571 22.28 -0.25 4.33
CA ASP A 571 22.62 -0.16 2.92
C ASP A 571 24.14 0.06 2.75
N ALA A 572 24.75 0.92 3.58
CA ALA A 572 26.19 1.20 3.56
C ALA A 572 27.06 -0.03 3.92
N ILE A 573 26.71 -0.76 4.98
CA ILE A 573 27.45 -1.98 5.38
C ILE A 573 27.32 -3.08 4.33
N THR A 574 26.21 -3.12 3.59
CA THR A 574 26.00 -4.10 2.51
C THR A 574 26.93 -3.83 1.33
N VAL A 575 27.13 -2.56 0.96
CA VAL A 575 28.12 -2.16 -0.05
C VAL A 575 29.54 -2.46 0.43
N LEU A 576 29.88 -2.13 1.69
CA LEU A 576 31.20 -2.43 2.27
C LEU A 576 31.49 -3.93 2.31
N ALA A 577 30.51 -4.76 2.65
CA ALA A 577 30.65 -6.21 2.64
C ALA A 577 30.84 -6.77 1.22
N ALA A 578 30.25 -6.12 0.20
CA ALA A 578 30.51 -6.47 -1.20
C ALA A 578 31.96 -6.12 -1.60
N LEU A 579 32.44 -4.93 -1.22
CA LEU A 579 33.82 -4.48 -1.48
C LEU A 579 34.86 -5.30 -0.74
N ALA A 580 34.59 -5.70 0.51
CA ALA A 580 35.51 -6.51 1.33
C ALA A 580 35.73 -7.94 0.78
N ARG A 581 34.87 -8.42 -0.14
CA ARG A 581 35.07 -9.68 -0.86
C ARG A 581 36.02 -9.54 -2.06
N LYS A 582 36.44 -8.32 -2.39
CA LYS A 582 37.34 -7.98 -3.50
C LYS A 582 38.66 -7.46 -2.93
N LEU A 583 39.77 -7.69 -3.65
CA LEU A 583 41.11 -7.38 -3.14
C LEU A 583 41.31 -5.87 -2.97
N GLU A 584 40.88 -5.05 -3.94
CA GLU A 584 41.04 -3.60 -3.91
C GLU A 584 40.28 -2.97 -2.75
N GLY A 585 39.02 -3.36 -2.55
CA GLY A 585 38.19 -2.86 -1.45
C GLY A 585 38.71 -3.31 -0.08
N LEU A 586 39.20 -4.54 0.00
CA LEU A 586 39.77 -5.08 1.22
C LEU A 586 41.09 -4.41 1.61
N ASN A 587 41.97 -4.11 0.65
CA ASN A 587 43.23 -3.40 0.91
C ASN A 587 42.99 -2.05 1.56
N VAL A 588 42.05 -1.24 1.04
CA VAL A 588 41.71 0.07 1.64
C VAL A 588 41.12 -0.08 3.05
N LEU A 589 40.32 -1.12 3.29
CA LEU A 589 39.81 -1.42 4.62
C LEU A 589 40.92 -1.92 5.57
N CYS A 590 41.94 -2.60 5.07
CA CYS A 590 43.09 -3.05 5.87
C CYS A 590 44.04 -1.89 6.23
N GLU A 591 44.20 -0.89 5.33
CA GLU A 591 45.01 0.30 5.60
C GLU A 591 44.46 1.13 6.77
N ASN A 592 43.13 1.32 6.83
CA ASN A 592 42.45 2.07 7.89
C ASN A 592 41.26 1.28 8.44
N PRO A 593 41.48 0.24 9.27
CA PRO A 593 40.43 -0.70 9.67
C PRO A 593 39.45 -0.07 10.68
N PRO A 594 38.17 0.14 10.31
CA PRO A 594 37.16 0.75 11.19
C PRO A 594 36.53 -0.31 12.11
N ILE A 595 37.38 -1.04 12.83
CA ILE A 595 36.99 -2.12 13.74
C ILE A 595 35.95 -1.65 14.78
N PRO A 596 36.10 -0.49 15.46
CA PRO A 596 35.14 -0.05 16.46
C PRO A 596 33.72 0.13 15.90
N GLN A 597 33.60 0.63 14.67
CA GLN A 597 32.31 0.83 14.00
C GLN A 597 31.61 -0.52 13.76
N PHE A 598 32.33 -1.52 13.22
CA PHE A 598 31.75 -2.85 12.99
C PHE A 598 31.37 -3.58 14.28
N VAL A 599 32.19 -3.45 15.34
CA VAL A 599 31.87 -4.01 16.66
C VAL A 599 30.66 -3.29 17.27
N GLY A 600 30.53 -1.98 17.08
CA GLY A 600 29.35 -1.21 17.50
C GLY A 600 28.05 -1.73 16.85
N LEU A 601 28.07 -1.99 15.55
CA LEU A 601 26.92 -2.55 14.82
C LEU A 601 26.53 -3.96 15.28
N LEU A 602 27.51 -4.80 15.64
CA LEU A 602 27.24 -6.12 16.22
C LEU A 602 26.55 -6.04 17.59
N ARG A 603 26.86 -5.00 18.37
CA ARG A 603 26.34 -4.77 19.72
C ARG A 603 24.98 -4.09 19.75
N SER A 604 24.71 -3.23 18.75
CA SER A 604 23.49 -2.45 18.76
C SER A 604 22.24 -3.35 18.70
N GLY A 605 21.31 -3.12 19.62
CA GLY A 605 19.99 -3.76 19.60
C GLY A 605 19.18 -3.38 18.35
N SER A 606 19.37 -2.15 17.86
CA SER A 606 18.65 -1.61 16.71
C SER A 606 19.21 -2.04 15.34
N SER A 607 20.38 -2.68 15.30
CA SER A 607 20.96 -3.14 14.03
C SER A 607 20.29 -4.41 13.52
N SER A 608 19.90 -4.39 12.24
CA SER A 608 19.20 -5.51 11.61
C SER A 608 20.05 -6.79 11.57
N PRO A 609 19.43 -7.99 11.47
CA PRO A 609 20.17 -9.24 11.34
C PRO A 609 21.14 -9.26 10.15
N LYS A 610 20.78 -8.61 9.04
CA LYS A 610 21.63 -8.45 7.85
C LYS A 610 22.83 -7.56 8.12
N CYS A 611 22.64 -6.48 8.86
CA CYS A 611 23.71 -5.57 9.28
C CYS A 611 24.74 -6.30 10.16
N LYS A 612 24.27 -7.11 11.13
CA LYS A 612 25.13 -7.93 11.98
C LYS A 612 25.86 -9.02 11.19
N GLU A 613 25.18 -9.68 10.25
CA GLU A 613 25.78 -10.67 9.34
C GLU A 613 26.92 -10.05 8.50
N ASN A 614 26.65 -8.91 7.86
CA ASN A 614 27.61 -8.19 7.02
C ASN A 614 28.80 -7.67 7.84
N SER A 615 28.56 -7.16 9.05
CA SER A 615 29.61 -6.72 9.97
C SER A 615 30.54 -7.88 10.36
N ALA A 616 29.98 -9.04 10.72
CA ALA A 616 30.78 -10.23 11.01
C ALA A 616 31.56 -10.74 9.78
N ALA A 617 30.97 -10.64 8.58
CA ALA A 617 31.63 -11.03 7.34
C ALA A 617 32.83 -10.14 7.00
N ILE A 618 32.73 -8.82 7.19
CA ILE A 618 33.83 -7.89 6.98
C ILE A 618 34.95 -8.13 8.01
N LEU A 619 34.62 -8.29 9.29
CA LEU A 619 35.61 -8.61 10.33
C LEU A 619 36.35 -9.91 10.03
N LEU A 620 35.65 -10.94 9.55
CA LEU A 620 36.28 -12.18 9.11
C LEU A 620 37.21 -11.97 7.92
N ALA A 621 36.80 -11.19 6.92
CA ALA A 621 37.63 -10.89 5.75
C ALA A 621 38.91 -10.13 6.13
N LEU A 622 38.80 -9.17 7.07
CA LEU A 622 39.92 -8.43 7.63
C LEU A 622 40.88 -9.33 8.41
N CYS A 623 40.37 -10.27 9.22
CA CYS A 623 41.23 -11.24 9.92
C CYS A 623 41.99 -12.16 8.97
N CYS A 624 41.34 -12.62 7.90
CA CYS A 624 41.96 -13.59 7.00
C CYS A 624 43.05 -12.97 6.11
N ASN A 625 42.96 -11.67 5.79
CA ASN A 625 43.82 -11.05 4.79
C ASN A 625 44.62 -9.85 5.30
N GLY A 626 44.27 -9.27 6.44
CA GLY A 626 44.94 -8.07 6.99
C GLY A 626 46.05 -8.34 8.01
N GLY A 627 46.46 -9.60 8.17
CA GLY A 627 47.62 -10.01 8.99
C GLY A 627 47.40 -9.99 10.50
N ASP A 628 48.46 -10.35 11.24
CA ASP A 628 48.44 -10.56 12.70
C ASP A 628 48.08 -9.30 13.49
N GLU A 629 48.36 -8.11 12.95
CA GLU A 629 48.09 -6.84 13.62
C GLU A 629 46.59 -6.60 13.79
N ILE A 630 45.78 -6.88 12.76
CA ILE A 630 44.32 -6.76 12.82
C ILE A 630 43.73 -7.78 13.80
N VAL A 631 44.24 -9.01 13.79
CA VAL A 631 43.80 -10.07 14.72
C VAL A 631 44.12 -9.66 16.17
N ASN A 632 45.31 -9.15 16.44
CA ASN A 632 45.71 -8.64 17.76
C ASN A 632 44.79 -7.50 18.25
N ARG A 633 44.42 -6.55 17.38
CA ARG A 633 43.47 -5.47 17.73
C ARG A 633 42.08 -6.02 18.09
N LEU A 634 41.61 -7.05 17.40
CA LEU A 634 40.30 -7.68 17.66
C LEU A 634 40.28 -8.52 18.94
N VAL A 635 41.35 -9.26 19.22
CA VAL A 635 41.49 -10.03 20.48
C VAL A 635 41.47 -9.11 21.70
N ARG A 636 42.02 -7.89 21.58
CA ARG A 636 42.02 -6.87 22.64
C ARG A 636 40.65 -6.21 22.90
N LEU A 637 39.59 -6.60 22.19
CA LEU A 637 38.24 -6.07 22.37
C LEU A 637 37.33 -7.10 23.07
N PRO A 638 37.19 -7.06 24.41
CA PRO A 638 36.36 -8.03 25.15
C PRO A 638 34.90 -8.04 24.72
N SER A 639 34.41 -6.88 24.28
CA SER A 639 33.03 -6.69 23.82
C SER A 639 32.73 -7.42 22.50
N LEU A 640 33.74 -7.72 21.67
CA LEU A 640 33.56 -8.49 20.44
C LEU A 640 33.20 -9.95 20.73
N ILE A 641 33.90 -10.60 21.67
CA ILE A 641 33.69 -12.02 21.99
C ILE A 641 32.25 -12.26 22.47
N SER A 642 31.75 -11.42 23.39
CA SER A 642 30.37 -11.50 23.86
C SER A 642 29.36 -11.32 22.71
N SER A 643 29.59 -10.34 21.83
CA SER A 643 28.72 -10.08 20.67
C SER A 643 28.71 -11.24 19.67
N LEU A 644 29.86 -11.88 19.46
CA LEU A 644 29.97 -13.04 18.57
C LEU A 644 29.22 -14.26 19.15
N TYR A 645 29.34 -14.53 20.46
CA TYR A 645 28.55 -15.59 21.10
C TYR A 645 27.04 -15.33 20.97
N THR A 646 26.59 -14.10 21.21
CA THR A 646 25.19 -13.72 20.96
C THR A 646 24.79 -13.97 19.49
N LEU A 647 25.67 -13.68 18.53
CA LEU A 647 25.41 -13.92 17.12
C LEU A 647 25.37 -15.43 16.78
N THR A 648 26.13 -16.28 17.48
CA THR A 648 26.08 -17.75 17.30
C THR A 648 24.76 -18.36 17.78
N THR A 649 24.10 -17.76 18.77
CA THR A 649 22.84 -18.26 19.32
C THR A 649 21.63 -17.67 18.59
N SER A 650 21.61 -16.34 18.39
CA SER A 650 20.46 -15.58 17.88
C SER A 650 20.54 -15.14 16.42
N GLY A 651 21.70 -15.26 15.75
CA GLY A 651 21.91 -14.76 14.39
C GLY A 651 21.33 -15.63 13.27
N THR A 652 21.39 -15.13 12.02
CA THR A 652 21.07 -15.92 10.82
C THR A 652 22.03 -17.10 10.65
N GLN A 653 21.68 -18.13 9.88
CA GLN A 653 22.57 -19.28 9.66
C GLN A 653 23.94 -18.87 9.08
N ARG A 654 23.95 -17.85 8.21
CA ARG A 654 25.17 -17.26 7.66
C ARG A 654 25.95 -16.50 8.74
N ALA A 655 25.29 -15.66 9.54
CA ALA A 655 25.91 -14.94 10.64
C ALA A 655 26.54 -15.90 11.67
N LYS A 656 25.85 -17.01 12.02
CA LYS A 656 26.36 -18.07 12.90
C LYS A 656 27.65 -18.70 12.36
N SER A 657 27.65 -19.07 11.08
CA SER A 657 28.83 -19.64 10.41
C SER A 657 30.03 -18.68 10.42
N LYS A 658 29.79 -17.40 10.13
CA LYS A 658 30.84 -16.36 10.11
C LYS A 658 31.36 -16.06 11.52
N ALA A 659 30.48 -15.96 12.51
CA ALA A 659 30.85 -15.77 13.91
C ALA A 659 31.69 -16.94 14.44
N ASN A 660 31.30 -18.19 14.17
CA ASN A 660 32.08 -19.37 14.56
C ASN A 660 33.47 -19.39 13.92
N SER A 661 33.55 -19.00 12.65
CA SER A 661 34.84 -18.92 11.94
C SER A 661 35.74 -17.85 12.55
N LEU A 662 35.18 -16.69 12.89
CA LEU A 662 35.90 -15.59 13.52
C LEU A 662 36.35 -15.95 14.94
N LEU A 663 35.48 -16.57 15.76
CA LEU A 663 35.82 -17.06 17.10
C LEU A 663 36.98 -18.06 17.06
N ARG A 664 36.96 -18.99 16.10
CA ARG A 664 38.04 -19.97 15.93
C ARG A 664 39.37 -19.28 15.63
N ILE A 665 39.40 -18.27 14.77
CA ILE A 665 40.62 -17.50 14.45
C ILE A 665 41.11 -16.76 15.70
N LEU A 666 40.22 -16.10 16.44
CA LEU A 666 40.59 -15.34 17.64
C LEU A 666 41.08 -16.23 18.79
N GLN A 667 40.58 -17.47 18.91
CA GLN A 667 40.96 -18.44 19.95
C GLN A 667 42.25 -19.19 19.63
N THR A 668 42.57 -19.38 18.34
CA THR A 668 43.77 -20.10 17.90
C THR A 668 44.96 -19.18 17.63
N TRP A 669 44.77 -17.87 17.78
CA TRP A 669 45.82 -16.89 17.54
C TRP A 669 46.86 -16.91 18.67
N GLU A 670 48.10 -17.24 18.32
CA GLU A 670 49.29 -17.04 19.15
C GLU A 670 50.08 -15.83 18.61
N PRO A 671 50.57 -14.92 19.47
CA PRO A 671 51.35 -13.77 19.01
C PRO A 671 52.65 -14.24 18.35
N SER A 672 52.79 -13.99 17.04
CA SER A 672 54.04 -14.19 16.30
C SER A 672 55.22 -13.51 17.02
N ARG A 673 56.39 -14.16 17.09
CA ARG A 673 57.61 -13.68 17.80
C ARG A 673 58.02 -12.23 17.47
N THR A 674 57.67 -11.74 16.28
CA THR A 674 57.89 -10.35 15.84
C THR A 674 57.01 -9.34 16.60
N VAL A 675 55.76 -9.71 16.94
CA VAL A 675 54.83 -8.89 17.73
C VAL A 675 55.24 -8.87 19.21
N GLN A 676 55.81 -9.96 19.73
CA GLN A 676 56.44 -10.00 21.06
C GLN A 676 57.60 -9.01 21.18
N ASN A 677 58.42 -8.84 20.14
CA ASN A 677 59.53 -7.88 20.15
C ASN A 677 59.04 -6.42 20.10
N ILE A 678 57.97 -6.12 19.34
CA ILE A 678 57.37 -4.78 19.31
C ILE A 678 56.72 -4.45 20.67
N LEU A 679 55.99 -5.40 21.25
CA LEU A 679 55.42 -5.30 22.61
C LEU A 679 56.48 -5.08 23.70
N SER A 680 57.64 -5.72 23.55
CA SER A 680 58.78 -5.53 24.45
C SER A 680 59.39 -4.13 24.27
N SER A 681 59.52 -3.65 23.03
CA SER A 681 60.06 -2.32 22.73
C SER A 681 59.15 -1.15 23.14
N GLU A 682 57.82 -1.30 23.04
CA GLU A 682 56.86 -0.29 23.53
C GLU A 682 56.78 -0.27 25.06
N ALA A 683 56.95 -1.42 25.71
CA ALA A 683 57.08 -1.50 27.16
C ALA A 683 58.41 -0.88 27.64
N GLU A 684 59.52 -1.11 26.93
CA GLU A 684 60.83 -0.51 27.23
C GLU A 684 60.88 1.00 26.95
N ASN A 685 60.20 1.49 25.90
CA ASN A 685 60.09 2.93 25.60
C ASN A 685 59.22 3.68 26.62
N ARG A 686 58.19 3.04 27.19
CA ARG A 686 57.42 3.61 28.31
C ARG A 686 58.23 3.67 29.61
N VAL A 687 59.16 2.74 29.83
CA VAL A 687 60.03 2.72 31.02
C VAL A 687 61.18 3.73 30.90
N THR A 688 61.68 4.01 29.69
CA THR A 688 62.73 5.02 29.44
C THR A 688 62.20 6.45 29.39
N SER A 689 60.95 6.68 28.99
CA SER A 689 60.28 7.99 29.09
C SER A 689 59.89 8.37 30.53
N MET A 690 59.93 7.43 31.48
CA MET A 690 59.64 7.64 32.91
C MET A 690 60.91 7.66 33.78
N ARG A 691 62.11 7.74 33.19
CA ARG A 691 63.38 7.91 33.90
C ARG A 691 64.02 9.26 33.67
#